data_AF-A0A1A0KJF8-F1
#
_entry.id   AF-A0A1A0KJF8-F1
#
_cell.length_a   1.000
_cell.length_b   1.000
_cell.length_c   1.000
_cell.angle_alpha   90.00
_cell.angle_beta   90.00
_cell.angle_gamma   90.00
#
_symmetry.space_group_name_H-M   'P 1'
#
loop_
_entity.id
_entity.type
_entity.pdbx_description
1 polymer ?
#
loop_
_entity_poly.entity_id
_entity_poly.type
_entity_poly.pdbx_seq_one_letter_code
_entity_poly.pdbx_strand_id
1 'polypeptide(L)'
;MTALELVTALVDDGTWQSWDEAPSYVELDRDYAAALGRARKRTGIDESVITGVGEISGAPIVLVISEFGFLGGSIGRAAGERVVNAVRRATRERLPVLALPASGGTRMQEGTAAFLQMASIAEAVGSHRRAGLPYLVYLRNPTTGGVFASWGSLGHITWAEPGALIGFLGPRVYEGLHHKPFPDGVQVSENLAAHGIVDAIVPLRELPGRVAQVVALLAEPADLPAEPLSPPTDPPVDASSPLVDALLPPVAAPSPPVEVPSPLVDVPSPLVELVETWPSVLATRAAGRRGLRALLLDSGTAVIHDTGPIVLALSRFGRATAVVVGQDRAVQADGRLIGPADLRVARRGLVLATELRLPVVTVIDTPGADLSVDAEEGGLAREIALCLADLIAVPRPTVSVLLGGGAGGAALALFPTDRRLAAHDAWLSPLPPEGASVIVHRDTEHAPELAAAQGIAATDLAEHGEIDEIVHWGADAAGDLRASIGRVLAGLIPDHRRRVRHSADRRGRRILAVGAIIRDDDGRFLLVQRLRDPQAGRWTVPGGKVDPVDAVGPHGPRDDEDILVAAVIREIAEETGLDVAVGAKAWVVDIPDGRGGVFEIHDFVAVPVGGTVRAADDAADAGWFTVDEMRALPLTDGLLEHLTAGGFVE
;
A
#
# COMPACT_ATOMS: atom_id res chain seq x y z
N MET A 1 -23.52 29.97 -8.28
CA MET A 1 -24.42 29.34 -9.26
C MET A 1 -25.62 28.74 -8.54
N THR A 2 -26.79 28.80 -9.16
CA THR A 2 -28.01 28.09 -8.72
C THR A 2 -27.85 26.58 -8.94
N ALA A 3 -28.76 25.79 -8.37
CA ALA A 3 -28.75 24.34 -8.53
C ALA A 3 -28.99 23.92 -9.99
N LEU A 4 -29.88 24.61 -10.72
CA LEU A 4 -30.12 24.33 -12.15
C LEU A 4 -28.93 24.73 -13.02
N GLU A 5 -28.28 25.86 -12.73
CA GLU A 5 -27.03 26.24 -13.42
C GLU A 5 -25.93 25.20 -13.21
N LEU A 6 -25.87 24.56 -12.04
CA LEU A 6 -24.92 23.48 -11.78
C LEU A 6 -25.24 22.21 -12.57
N VAL A 7 -26.52 21.86 -12.72
CA VAL A 7 -26.91 20.76 -13.61
C VAL A 7 -26.38 21.04 -15.01
N THR A 8 -26.65 22.22 -15.58
CA THR A 8 -26.16 22.60 -16.92
C THR A 8 -24.64 22.59 -17.03
N ALA A 9 -23.93 22.94 -15.96
CA ALA A 9 -22.46 23.03 -15.98
C ALA A 9 -21.75 21.69 -15.79
N LEU A 10 -22.41 20.70 -15.17
CA LEU A 10 -21.79 19.43 -14.81
C LEU A 10 -22.26 18.27 -15.70
N VAL A 11 -23.54 18.27 -16.06
CA VAL A 11 -24.21 17.15 -16.74
C VAL A 11 -24.18 17.36 -18.24
N ASP A 12 -23.90 16.29 -18.98
CA ASP A 12 -23.86 16.28 -20.43
C ASP A 12 -25.23 16.66 -21.02
N ASP A 13 -25.21 17.45 -22.10
CA ASP A 13 -26.39 18.04 -22.71
C ASP A 13 -27.48 16.99 -23.03
N GLY A 14 -28.69 17.22 -22.52
CA GLY A 14 -29.86 16.38 -22.79
C GLY A 14 -29.94 15.09 -21.94
N THR A 15 -29.00 14.83 -21.04
CA THR A 15 -28.99 13.61 -20.21
C THR A 15 -29.67 13.77 -18.85
N TRP A 16 -29.88 15.01 -18.38
CA TRP A 16 -30.49 15.27 -17.08
C TRP A 16 -31.96 14.82 -17.01
N GLN A 17 -32.25 13.97 -16.03
CA GLN A 17 -33.59 13.55 -15.66
C GLN A 17 -33.80 13.78 -14.16
N SER A 18 -34.67 14.75 -13.83
CA SER A 18 -35.06 14.98 -12.44
C SER A 18 -35.83 13.78 -11.88
N TRP A 19 -35.56 13.48 -10.61
CA TRP A 19 -36.28 12.49 -9.79
C TRP A 19 -37.18 13.14 -8.74
N ASP A 20 -37.31 14.46 -8.78
CA ASP A 20 -38.04 15.21 -7.78
C ASP A 20 -39.55 15.07 -7.99
N GLU A 21 -40.24 14.73 -6.91
CA GLU A 21 -41.70 14.80 -6.82
C GLU A 21 -42.10 16.04 -6.01
N ALA A 22 -43.34 16.51 -6.23
CA ALA A 22 -43.87 17.67 -5.54
C ALA A 22 -43.79 17.48 -4.01
N PRO A 23 -43.21 18.44 -3.25
CA PRO A 23 -43.00 18.30 -1.82
C PRO A 23 -44.34 18.35 -1.08
N SER A 24 -44.51 17.44 -0.12
CA SER A 24 -45.68 17.41 0.76
C SER A 24 -45.37 18.11 2.07
N TYR A 25 -46.13 19.18 2.37
CA TYR A 25 -46.07 19.89 3.64
C TYR A 25 -47.35 19.67 4.42
N VAL A 26 -47.23 19.36 5.71
CA VAL A 26 -48.35 19.23 6.63
C VAL A 26 -48.46 20.52 7.42
N GLU A 27 -49.65 21.14 7.42
CA GLU A 27 -50.01 22.32 8.24
C GLU A 27 -48.96 23.43 8.28
N LEU A 28 -48.89 24.24 7.21
CA LEU A 28 -48.03 25.43 7.17
C LEU A 28 -48.74 26.63 7.78
N ASP A 29 -48.08 27.35 8.70
CA ASP A 29 -48.51 28.69 9.07
C ASP A 29 -48.40 29.65 7.86
N ARG A 30 -49.11 30.79 7.93
CA ARG A 30 -49.18 31.75 6.81
C ARG A 30 -47.83 32.35 6.45
N ASP A 31 -46.99 32.64 7.43
CA ASP A 31 -45.71 33.31 7.22
C ASP A 31 -44.70 32.36 6.60
N TYR A 32 -44.68 31.10 7.05
CA TYR A 32 -43.86 30.06 6.48
C TYR A 32 -44.32 29.69 5.06
N ALA A 33 -45.63 29.54 4.82
CA ALA A 33 -46.15 29.30 3.47
C ALA A 33 -45.79 30.45 2.50
N ALA A 34 -45.86 31.70 2.97
CA ALA A 34 -45.43 32.86 2.19
C ALA A 34 -43.92 32.86 1.94
N ALA A 35 -43.09 32.44 2.90
CA ALA A 35 -41.64 32.30 2.74
C ALA A 35 -41.29 31.23 1.69
N LEU A 36 -41.95 30.08 1.73
CA LEU A 36 -41.83 29.04 0.69
C LEU A 36 -42.23 29.59 -0.69
N GLY A 37 -43.37 30.28 -0.78
CA GLY A 37 -43.82 30.88 -2.05
C GLY A 37 -42.81 31.88 -2.64
N ARG A 38 -42.21 32.74 -1.80
CA ARG A 38 -41.14 33.66 -2.23
C ARG A 38 -39.88 32.91 -2.68
N ALA A 39 -39.47 31.87 -1.96
CA ALA A 39 -38.32 31.04 -2.30
C ALA A 39 -38.51 30.34 -3.65
N ARG A 40 -39.70 29.76 -3.90
CA ARG A 40 -40.05 29.14 -5.18
C ARG A 40 -39.98 30.12 -6.34
N LYS A 41 -40.61 31.29 -6.20
CA LYS A 41 -40.58 32.32 -7.23
C LYS A 41 -39.16 32.81 -7.53
N ARG A 42 -38.30 32.90 -6.50
CA ARG A 42 -36.91 33.36 -6.65
C ARG A 42 -36.01 32.35 -7.35
N THR A 43 -36.17 31.06 -7.02
CA THR A 43 -35.23 30.00 -7.43
C THR A 43 -35.70 29.21 -8.64
N GLY A 44 -37.01 29.24 -8.93
CA GLY A 44 -37.61 28.42 -9.99
C GLY A 44 -37.79 26.94 -9.62
N ILE A 45 -37.46 26.55 -8.39
CA ILE A 45 -37.61 25.18 -7.87
C ILE A 45 -38.54 25.16 -6.66
N ASP A 46 -39.01 23.97 -6.27
CA ASP A 46 -40.07 23.79 -5.28
C ASP A 46 -39.58 23.49 -3.85
N GLU A 47 -38.29 23.14 -3.67
CA GLU A 47 -37.62 22.89 -2.38
C GLU A 47 -36.10 23.20 -2.46
N SER A 48 -35.40 23.20 -1.33
CA SER A 48 -33.96 23.50 -1.19
C SER A 48 -32.99 22.44 -1.71
N VAL A 49 -33.49 21.29 -2.16
CA VAL A 49 -32.70 20.23 -2.78
C VAL A 49 -33.41 19.77 -4.03
N ILE A 50 -32.64 19.65 -5.12
CA ILE A 50 -33.05 18.95 -6.33
C ILE A 50 -32.23 17.68 -6.49
N THR A 51 -32.85 16.67 -7.09
CA THR A 51 -32.26 15.36 -7.30
C THR A 51 -32.59 14.84 -8.69
N GLY A 52 -31.69 14.02 -9.23
CA GLY A 52 -31.86 13.44 -10.55
C GLY A 52 -30.64 12.64 -10.98
N VAL A 53 -30.75 12.03 -12.15
CA VAL A 53 -29.66 11.31 -12.81
C VAL A 53 -29.26 12.06 -14.08
N GLY A 54 -27.99 11.99 -14.41
CA GLY A 54 -27.46 12.44 -15.69
C GLY A 54 -26.14 11.76 -15.98
N GLU A 55 -25.50 12.13 -17.08
CA GLU A 55 -24.15 11.68 -17.42
C GLU A 55 -23.16 12.82 -17.17
N ILE A 56 -22.00 12.51 -16.62
CA ILE A 56 -20.86 13.43 -16.53
C ILE A 56 -19.74 12.82 -17.34
N SER A 57 -19.41 13.41 -18.50
CA SER A 57 -18.42 12.85 -19.43
C SER A 57 -18.74 11.39 -19.83
N GLY A 58 -20.02 11.09 -20.08
CA GLY A 58 -20.56 9.79 -20.45
C GLY A 58 -20.75 8.80 -19.31
N ALA A 59 -20.40 9.16 -18.06
CA ALA A 59 -20.58 8.28 -16.91
C ALA A 59 -21.90 8.58 -16.18
N PRO A 60 -22.81 7.59 -16.01
CA PRO A 60 -24.08 7.83 -15.34
C PRO A 60 -23.88 8.06 -13.84
N ILE A 61 -24.48 9.13 -13.31
CA ILE A 61 -24.33 9.53 -11.91
C ILE A 61 -25.58 10.22 -11.38
N VAL A 62 -25.90 9.96 -10.12
CA VAL A 62 -26.99 10.62 -9.41
C VAL A 62 -26.47 11.89 -8.75
N LEU A 63 -27.14 13.01 -8.97
CA LEU A 63 -26.82 14.28 -8.33
C LEU A 63 -27.81 14.60 -7.21
N VAL A 64 -27.27 15.07 -6.09
CA VAL A 64 -28.04 15.64 -4.98
C VAL A 64 -27.55 17.06 -4.75
N ILE A 65 -28.30 18.06 -5.20
CA ILE A 65 -27.82 19.45 -5.29
C ILE A 65 -28.63 20.37 -4.40
N SER A 66 -27.96 21.10 -3.50
CA SER A 66 -28.65 22.14 -2.72
C SER A 66 -28.79 23.46 -3.48
N GLU A 67 -29.90 24.16 -3.20
CA GLU A 67 -30.16 25.52 -3.64
C GLU A 67 -30.16 26.47 -2.45
N PHE A 68 -29.05 27.18 -2.24
CA PHE A 68 -28.91 28.13 -1.14
C PHE A 68 -29.92 29.29 -1.22
N GLY A 69 -30.33 29.66 -2.44
CA GLY A 69 -31.39 30.63 -2.70
C GLY A 69 -32.77 30.18 -2.20
N PHE A 70 -32.96 28.92 -1.82
CA PHE A 70 -34.20 28.43 -1.24
C PHE A 70 -34.06 28.35 0.29
N LEU A 71 -34.51 29.39 0.99
CA LEU A 71 -34.45 29.48 2.46
C LEU A 71 -33.06 29.13 3.06
N GLY A 72 -31.98 29.63 2.43
CA GLY A 72 -30.61 29.37 2.88
C GLY A 72 -30.13 27.94 2.65
N GLY A 73 -30.75 27.20 1.71
CA GLY A 73 -30.46 25.79 1.47
C GLY A 73 -30.84 24.90 2.66
N SER A 74 -31.69 25.39 3.57
CA SER A 74 -31.97 24.70 4.82
C SER A 74 -32.71 23.37 4.57
N ILE A 75 -32.36 22.33 5.31
CA ILE A 75 -32.96 21.00 5.17
C ILE A 75 -34.18 20.87 6.09
N GLY A 76 -35.36 20.82 5.47
CA GLY A 76 -36.62 20.42 6.10
C GLY A 76 -36.95 18.95 5.86
N ARG A 77 -38.16 18.52 6.22
CA ARG A 77 -38.66 17.15 6.06
C ARG A 77 -38.69 16.72 4.59
N ALA A 78 -39.28 17.55 3.73
CA ALA A 78 -39.37 17.26 2.29
C ALA A 78 -37.99 17.22 1.61
N ALA A 79 -37.11 18.17 1.94
CA ALA A 79 -35.72 18.17 1.44
C ALA A 79 -34.96 16.91 1.89
N GLY A 80 -35.10 16.52 3.16
CA GLY A 80 -34.48 15.30 3.69
C GLY A 80 -35.01 14.02 3.02
N GLU A 81 -36.32 13.92 2.83
CA GLU A 81 -36.95 12.82 2.10
C GLU A 81 -36.45 12.71 0.65
N ARG A 82 -36.26 13.84 -0.06
CA ARG A 82 -35.65 13.85 -1.40
C ARG A 82 -34.25 13.25 -1.40
N VAL A 83 -33.38 13.69 -0.47
CA VAL A 83 -32.02 13.15 -0.35
C VAL A 83 -32.07 11.63 -0.09
N VAL A 84 -32.87 11.19 0.89
CA VAL A 84 -33.01 9.77 1.24
C VAL A 84 -33.52 8.94 0.05
N ASN A 85 -34.56 9.41 -0.63
CA ASN A 85 -35.15 8.70 -1.77
C ASN A 85 -34.19 8.61 -2.94
N ALA A 86 -33.48 9.69 -3.27
CA ALA A 86 -32.48 9.71 -4.34
C ALA A 86 -31.31 8.76 -4.03
N VAL A 87 -30.75 8.80 -2.83
CA VAL A 87 -29.64 7.90 -2.44
C VAL A 87 -30.09 6.45 -2.42
N ARG A 88 -31.28 6.13 -1.86
CA ARG A 88 -31.82 4.75 -1.88
C ARG A 88 -32.10 4.27 -3.30
N ARG A 89 -32.58 5.13 -4.18
CA ARG A 89 -32.79 4.81 -5.59
C ARG A 89 -31.46 4.56 -6.29
N ALA A 90 -30.46 5.43 -6.10
CA ALA A 90 -29.10 5.24 -6.60
C ALA A 90 -28.50 3.90 -6.14
N THR A 91 -28.70 3.52 -4.88
CA THR A 91 -28.28 2.21 -4.35
C THR A 91 -28.94 1.04 -5.09
N ARG A 92 -30.27 1.10 -5.32
CA ARG A 92 -31.00 0.06 -6.05
C ARG A 92 -30.56 -0.04 -7.51
N GLU A 93 -30.31 1.10 -8.14
CA GLU A 93 -29.85 1.18 -9.54
C GLU A 93 -28.33 1.00 -9.68
N ARG A 94 -27.60 0.83 -8.56
CA ARG A 94 -26.14 0.70 -8.50
C ARG A 94 -25.38 1.85 -9.16
N LEU A 95 -25.92 3.06 -9.08
CA LEU A 95 -25.31 4.26 -9.64
C LEU A 95 -24.47 4.99 -8.59
N PRO A 96 -23.32 5.58 -8.95
CA PRO A 96 -22.59 6.47 -8.07
C PRO A 96 -23.43 7.72 -7.74
N VAL A 97 -23.15 8.33 -6.59
CA VAL A 97 -23.79 9.58 -6.15
C VAL A 97 -22.76 10.69 -6.02
N LEU A 98 -23.08 11.89 -6.52
CA LEU A 98 -22.38 13.13 -6.24
C LEU A 98 -23.31 14.10 -5.50
N ALA A 99 -22.96 14.38 -4.24
CA ALA A 99 -23.64 15.35 -3.40
C ALA A 99 -22.96 16.73 -3.50
N LEU A 100 -23.75 17.77 -3.76
CA LEU A 100 -23.30 19.17 -3.87
C LEU A 100 -24.00 20.06 -2.83
N PRO A 101 -23.74 19.87 -1.53
CA PRO A 101 -24.39 20.64 -0.46
C PRO A 101 -24.00 22.12 -0.51
N ALA A 102 -24.97 22.96 -0.19
CA ALA A 102 -24.85 24.41 0.05
C ALA A 102 -25.97 24.81 1.00
N SER A 103 -25.67 24.97 2.30
CA SER A 103 -26.68 25.11 3.34
C SER A 103 -26.20 25.83 4.60
N GLY A 104 -27.13 26.59 5.18
CA GLY A 104 -27.05 27.10 6.55
C GLY A 104 -27.41 26.08 7.64
N GLY A 105 -27.82 24.85 7.28
CA GLY A 105 -28.14 23.77 8.20
C GLY A 105 -29.62 23.35 8.20
N THR A 106 -30.13 23.00 9.37
CA THR A 106 -31.51 22.51 9.56
C THR A 106 -32.54 23.64 9.35
N ARG A 107 -33.71 23.30 8.79
CA ARG A 107 -34.82 24.25 8.65
C ARG A 107 -35.51 24.52 9.97
N MET A 108 -35.22 25.68 10.57
CA MET A 108 -35.72 26.06 11.89
C MET A 108 -37.25 26.18 11.97
N GLN A 109 -37.92 26.50 10.86
CA GLN A 109 -39.38 26.58 10.78
C GLN A 109 -40.07 25.22 11.02
N GLU A 110 -39.36 24.12 10.79
CA GLU A 110 -39.87 22.75 10.94
C GLU A 110 -39.31 22.04 12.19
N GLY A 111 -38.48 22.75 12.97
CA GLY A 111 -37.99 22.31 14.28
C GLY A 111 -37.32 20.94 14.29
N THR A 112 -37.59 20.17 15.34
CA THR A 112 -36.95 18.87 15.61
C THR A 112 -37.21 17.85 14.50
N ALA A 113 -38.36 17.88 13.83
CA ALA A 113 -38.66 16.95 12.75
C ALA A 113 -37.69 17.10 11.57
N ALA A 114 -37.33 18.34 11.23
CA ALA A 114 -36.28 18.62 10.24
C ALA A 114 -34.89 18.21 10.74
N PHE A 115 -34.59 18.42 12.02
CA PHE A 115 -33.31 18.00 12.61
C PHE A 115 -33.10 16.48 12.52
N LEU A 116 -34.13 15.68 12.83
CA LEU A 116 -34.06 14.22 12.79
C LEU A 116 -33.88 13.64 11.39
N GLN A 117 -34.07 14.42 10.31
CA GLN A 117 -33.77 13.97 8.94
C GLN A 117 -32.29 13.62 8.77
N MET A 118 -31.38 14.25 9.53
CA MET A 118 -29.95 13.93 9.49
C MET A 118 -29.67 12.44 9.70
N ALA A 119 -30.39 11.79 10.62
CA ALA A 119 -30.23 10.37 10.90
C ALA A 119 -30.69 9.49 9.72
N SER A 120 -31.83 9.85 9.11
CA SER A 120 -32.37 9.11 7.95
C SER A 120 -31.46 9.23 6.73
N ILE A 121 -30.89 10.42 6.52
CA ILE A 121 -29.94 10.68 5.44
C ILE A 121 -28.64 9.89 5.69
N ALA A 122 -28.10 9.94 6.91
CA ALA A 122 -26.88 9.23 7.26
C ALA A 122 -27.02 7.70 7.08
N GLU A 123 -28.18 7.13 7.44
CA GLU A 123 -28.49 5.73 7.20
C GLU A 123 -28.50 5.40 5.69
N ALA A 124 -29.18 6.20 4.88
CA ALA A 124 -29.25 5.99 3.44
C ALA A 124 -27.86 6.05 2.78
N VAL A 125 -27.03 7.04 3.14
CA VAL A 125 -25.65 7.17 2.64
C VAL A 125 -24.79 6.01 3.14
N GLY A 126 -24.89 5.64 4.41
CA GLY A 126 -24.16 4.49 4.97
C GLY A 126 -24.54 3.17 4.29
N SER A 127 -25.81 2.96 3.95
CA SER A 127 -26.26 1.80 3.18
C SER A 127 -25.70 1.81 1.76
N HIS A 128 -25.61 2.98 1.11
CA HIS A 128 -25.02 3.12 -0.22
C HIS A 128 -23.54 2.73 -0.22
N ARG A 129 -22.77 3.25 0.76
CA ARG A 129 -21.34 2.96 0.92
C ARG A 129 -21.07 1.48 1.24
N ARG A 130 -21.83 0.89 2.16
CA ARG A 130 -21.73 -0.56 2.47
C ARG A 130 -22.05 -1.46 1.27
N ALA A 131 -22.84 -0.98 0.30
CA ALA A 131 -23.09 -1.69 -0.95
C ALA A 131 -21.88 -1.64 -1.93
N GLY A 132 -20.79 -0.94 -1.56
CA GLY A 132 -19.59 -0.73 -2.37
C GLY A 132 -19.80 0.26 -3.50
N LEU A 133 -20.75 1.19 -3.37
CA LEU A 133 -21.08 2.16 -4.41
C LEU A 133 -20.48 3.54 -4.09
N PRO A 134 -19.88 4.24 -5.08
CA PRO A 134 -19.22 5.52 -4.83
C PRO A 134 -20.19 6.60 -4.37
N TYR A 135 -19.79 7.32 -3.33
CA TYR A 135 -20.53 8.45 -2.76
C TYR A 135 -19.54 9.61 -2.64
N LEU A 136 -19.61 10.53 -3.58
CA LEU A 136 -18.71 11.66 -3.74
C LEU A 136 -19.39 12.91 -3.18
N VAL A 137 -18.61 13.82 -2.59
CA VAL A 137 -19.11 15.09 -2.09
C VAL A 137 -18.30 16.25 -2.66
N TYR A 138 -18.99 17.30 -3.10
CA TYR A 138 -18.42 18.59 -3.44
C TYR A 138 -19.05 19.68 -2.56
N LEU A 139 -18.32 20.08 -1.51
CA LEU A 139 -18.74 21.08 -0.54
C LEU A 139 -18.72 22.48 -1.18
N ARG A 140 -19.88 23.14 -1.21
CA ARG A 140 -20.01 24.49 -1.78
C ARG A 140 -20.16 25.55 -0.71
N ASN A 141 -19.98 26.79 -1.12
CA ASN A 141 -20.15 27.94 -0.24
C ASN A 141 -21.62 28.34 -0.01
N PRO A 142 -22.11 28.43 1.24
CA PRO A 142 -21.55 27.85 2.47
C PRO A 142 -22.08 26.42 2.71
N THR A 143 -21.33 25.58 3.42
CA THR A 143 -21.82 24.28 3.92
C THR A 143 -21.61 24.18 5.42
N THR A 144 -22.69 24.32 6.19
CA THR A 144 -22.62 24.41 7.65
C THR A 144 -23.67 23.59 8.39
N GLY A 145 -23.48 23.42 9.70
CA GLY A 145 -24.50 22.85 10.56
C GLY A 145 -24.75 21.37 10.30
N GLY A 146 -26.02 20.98 10.44
CA GLY A 146 -26.47 19.60 10.27
C GLY A 146 -26.16 19.01 8.90
N VAL A 147 -26.03 19.82 7.84
CA VAL A 147 -25.65 19.34 6.50
C VAL A 147 -24.19 18.88 6.46
N PHE A 148 -23.27 19.70 7.00
CA PHE A 148 -21.87 19.30 7.12
C PHE A 148 -21.73 18.11 8.07
N ALA A 149 -22.44 18.12 9.20
CA ALA A 149 -22.43 17.02 10.18
C ALA A 149 -23.20 15.75 9.75
N SER A 150 -23.69 15.68 8.50
CA SER A 150 -24.33 14.48 7.95
C SER A 150 -23.81 14.20 6.54
N TRP A 151 -24.64 14.30 5.51
CA TRP A 151 -24.32 13.88 4.15
C TRP A 151 -23.19 14.66 3.47
N GLY A 152 -22.84 15.85 3.97
CA GLY A 152 -21.67 16.60 3.52
C GLY A 152 -20.32 16.03 3.98
N SER A 153 -20.25 15.26 5.07
CA SER A 153 -18.99 14.68 5.56
C SER A 153 -18.89 13.17 5.36
N LEU A 154 -19.90 12.54 4.78
CA LEU A 154 -19.95 11.08 4.60
C LEU A 154 -19.37 10.61 3.26
N GLY A 155 -18.74 11.51 2.49
CA GLY A 155 -18.03 11.21 1.25
C GLY A 155 -17.00 10.10 1.40
N HIS A 156 -16.94 9.20 0.42
CA HIS A 156 -15.72 8.42 0.16
C HIS A 156 -14.58 9.36 -0.26
N ILE A 157 -14.93 10.37 -1.08
CA ILE A 157 -14.06 11.46 -1.50
C ILE A 157 -14.84 12.76 -1.32
N THR A 158 -14.22 13.74 -0.68
CA THR A 158 -14.79 15.05 -0.35
C THR A 158 -13.92 16.16 -0.93
N TRP A 159 -14.40 16.80 -1.98
CA TRP A 159 -13.81 18.01 -2.54
C TRP A 159 -14.52 19.24 -2.01
N ALA A 160 -13.85 20.39 -2.08
CA ALA A 160 -14.45 21.67 -1.76
C ALA A 160 -14.21 22.73 -2.84
N GLU A 161 -15.20 23.61 -3.00
CA GLU A 161 -15.09 24.83 -3.78
C GLU A 161 -14.03 25.77 -3.16
N PRO A 162 -13.16 26.43 -3.96
CA PRO A 162 -12.16 27.37 -3.45
C PRO A 162 -12.77 28.52 -2.64
N GLY A 163 -12.16 28.83 -1.48
CA GLY A 163 -12.62 29.86 -0.57
C GLY A 163 -13.99 29.62 0.07
N ALA A 164 -14.53 28.40 0.02
CA ALA A 164 -15.85 28.12 0.55
C ALA A 164 -15.89 28.15 2.09
N LEU A 165 -16.95 28.74 2.65
CA LEU A 165 -17.23 28.69 4.08
C LEU A 165 -17.79 27.31 4.46
N ILE A 166 -17.02 26.53 5.21
CA ILE A 166 -17.36 25.17 5.63
C ILE A 166 -17.09 25.03 7.13
N GLY A 167 -18.07 24.56 7.89
CA GLY A 167 -17.87 24.36 9.32
C GLY A 167 -19.08 23.87 10.08
N PHE A 168 -18.87 23.40 11.32
CA PHE A 168 -19.95 22.88 12.14
C PHE A 168 -21.01 23.94 12.48
N LEU A 169 -20.59 25.16 12.81
CA LEU A 169 -21.49 26.27 13.15
C LEU A 169 -21.07 27.51 12.35
N GLY A 170 -22.01 28.15 11.66
CA GLY A 170 -21.70 29.35 10.88
C GLY A 170 -21.22 30.52 11.75
N PRO A 171 -20.28 31.37 11.27
CA PRO A 171 -19.70 32.47 12.04
C PRO A 171 -20.73 33.40 12.66
N ARG A 172 -21.79 33.74 11.90
CA ARG A 172 -22.89 34.61 12.37
C ARG A 172 -23.60 34.08 13.60
N VAL A 173 -23.77 32.76 13.70
CA VAL A 173 -24.44 32.14 14.84
C VAL A 173 -23.52 32.14 16.06
N TYR A 174 -22.23 31.81 15.86
CA TYR A 174 -21.23 31.89 16.92
C TYR A 174 -21.14 33.32 17.49
N GLU A 175 -21.01 34.33 16.63
CA GLU A 175 -20.91 35.73 17.02
C GLU A 175 -22.15 36.21 17.77
N GLY A 176 -23.34 35.79 17.32
CA GLY A 176 -24.60 36.10 17.98
C GLY A 176 -24.71 35.51 19.39
N LEU A 177 -24.20 34.29 19.61
CA LEU A 177 -24.27 33.59 20.90
C LEU A 177 -23.16 34.00 21.88
N HIS A 178 -21.95 34.23 21.37
CA HIS A 178 -20.77 34.48 22.21
C HIS A 178 -20.38 35.96 22.28
N HIS A 179 -20.99 36.82 21.47
CA HIS A 179 -20.68 38.24 21.37
C HIS A 179 -19.18 38.52 21.14
N LYS A 180 -18.53 37.63 20.39
CA LYS A 180 -17.11 37.66 20.04
C LYS A 180 -16.95 37.36 18.55
N PRO A 181 -16.01 38.00 17.84
CA PRO A 181 -15.75 37.71 16.44
C PRO A 181 -15.34 36.26 16.26
N PHE A 182 -15.77 35.64 15.17
CA PHE A 182 -15.26 34.33 14.78
C PHE A 182 -13.86 34.50 14.17
N PRO A 183 -12.87 33.65 14.51
CA PRO A 183 -11.53 33.77 13.93
C PRO A 183 -11.53 33.57 12.41
N ASP A 184 -10.86 34.48 11.69
CA ASP A 184 -10.71 34.40 10.25
C ASP A 184 -9.91 33.16 9.82
N GLY A 185 -10.23 32.61 8.65
CA GLY A 185 -9.49 31.50 8.04
C GLY A 185 -9.70 30.13 8.67
N VAL A 186 -10.46 29.99 9.77
CA VAL A 186 -10.68 28.67 10.40
C VAL A 186 -11.65 27.81 9.59
N GLN A 187 -12.73 28.40 9.08
CA GLN A 187 -13.82 27.72 8.36
C GLN A 187 -13.75 27.91 6.84
N VAL A 188 -12.55 28.11 6.28
CA VAL A 188 -12.35 28.16 4.82
C VAL A 188 -11.84 26.83 4.31
N SER A 189 -12.29 26.43 3.12
CA SER A 189 -11.98 25.16 2.48
C SER A 189 -10.48 24.79 2.51
N GLU A 190 -9.59 25.74 2.24
CA GLU A 190 -8.14 25.57 2.19
C GLU A 190 -7.58 25.15 3.55
N ASN A 191 -8.08 25.76 4.63
CA ASN A 191 -7.68 25.40 5.98
C ASN A 191 -8.13 23.97 6.31
N LEU A 192 -9.36 23.60 5.94
CA LEU A 192 -9.88 22.24 6.15
C LEU A 192 -9.09 21.20 5.35
N ALA A 193 -8.66 21.53 4.13
CA ALA A 193 -7.81 20.65 3.32
C ALA A 193 -6.40 20.50 3.93
N ALA A 194 -5.83 21.57 4.49
CA ALA A 194 -4.54 21.52 5.18
C ALA A 194 -4.56 20.60 6.42
N HIS A 195 -5.72 20.48 7.07
CA HIS A 195 -5.95 19.60 8.23
C HIS A 195 -6.49 18.20 7.83
N GLY A 196 -6.57 17.88 6.54
CA GLY A 196 -7.03 16.58 6.04
C GLY A 196 -8.54 16.33 6.20
N ILE A 197 -9.33 17.34 6.57
CA ILE A 197 -10.80 17.25 6.70
C ILE A 197 -11.47 17.18 5.32
N VAL A 198 -10.92 17.92 4.36
CA VAL A 198 -11.30 17.88 2.93
C VAL A 198 -10.15 17.24 2.15
N ASP A 199 -10.46 16.42 1.14
CA ASP A 199 -9.46 15.73 0.35
C ASP A 199 -8.68 16.70 -0.56
N ALA A 200 -9.39 17.54 -1.32
CA ALA A 200 -8.77 18.54 -2.18
C ALA A 200 -9.67 19.74 -2.45
N ILE A 201 -9.04 20.86 -2.83
CA ILE A 201 -9.71 22.05 -3.33
C ILE A 201 -9.82 21.93 -4.85
N VAL A 202 -11.05 21.90 -5.36
CA VAL A 202 -11.31 21.67 -6.78
C VAL A 202 -12.16 22.81 -7.32
N PRO A 203 -11.66 23.63 -8.25
CA PRO A 203 -12.49 24.59 -8.96
C PRO A 203 -13.60 23.87 -9.74
N LEU A 204 -14.82 24.43 -9.74
CA LEU A 204 -15.98 23.80 -10.37
C LEU A 204 -15.75 23.33 -11.82
N ARG A 205 -15.00 24.10 -12.62
CA ARG A 205 -14.66 23.76 -14.01
C ARG A 205 -13.87 22.45 -14.17
N GLU A 206 -13.16 22.02 -13.12
CA GLU A 206 -12.34 20.81 -13.09
C GLU A 206 -13.12 19.62 -12.53
N LEU A 207 -14.25 19.87 -11.86
CA LEU A 207 -15.06 18.84 -11.21
C LEU A 207 -15.54 17.74 -12.16
N PRO A 208 -16.07 18.03 -13.37
CA PRO A 208 -16.48 16.98 -14.31
C PRO A 208 -15.36 15.99 -14.62
N GLY A 209 -14.15 16.49 -14.89
CA GLY A 209 -12.98 15.65 -15.20
C GLY A 209 -12.56 14.79 -14.00
N ARG A 210 -12.59 15.35 -12.78
CA ARG A 210 -12.29 14.60 -11.54
C ARG A 210 -13.29 13.49 -11.28
N VAL A 211 -14.58 13.79 -11.42
CA VAL A 211 -15.67 12.81 -11.25
C VAL A 211 -15.54 11.70 -12.29
N ALA A 212 -15.37 12.04 -13.57
CA ALA A 212 -15.24 11.07 -14.65
C ALA A 212 -14.06 10.13 -14.42
N GLN A 213 -12.91 10.66 -14.00
CA GLN A 213 -11.72 9.86 -13.74
C GLN A 213 -11.92 8.86 -12.59
N VAL A 214 -12.52 9.32 -11.47
CA VAL A 214 -12.82 8.45 -10.32
C VAL A 214 -13.85 7.38 -10.70
N VAL A 215 -14.95 7.76 -11.36
CA VAL A 215 -16.00 6.82 -11.74
C VAL A 215 -15.47 5.79 -12.72
N ALA A 216 -14.64 6.18 -13.70
CA ALA A 216 -14.02 5.25 -14.65
C ALA A 216 -13.13 4.20 -13.94
N LEU A 217 -12.33 4.62 -12.96
CA LEU A 217 -11.46 3.70 -12.20
C LEU A 217 -12.25 2.72 -11.31
N LEU A 218 -13.45 3.11 -10.88
CA LEU A 218 -14.32 2.30 -10.01
C LEU A 218 -15.37 1.48 -10.77
N ALA A 219 -15.59 1.76 -12.06
CA ALA A 219 -16.55 1.05 -12.89
C ALA A 219 -16.05 -0.32 -13.37
N GLU A 220 -14.73 -0.53 -13.46
CA GLU A 220 -14.17 -1.80 -13.90
C GLU A 220 -14.23 -2.87 -12.80
N PRO A 221 -14.73 -4.08 -13.09
CA PRO A 221 -14.83 -5.13 -12.09
C PRO A 221 -13.44 -5.53 -11.59
N ALA A 222 -13.22 -5.37 -10.28
CA ALA A 222 -12.08 -5.98 -9.61
C ALA A 222 -12.30 -7.50 -9.56
N ASP A 223 -11.76 -8.23 -10.54
CA ASP A 223 -11.63 -9.70 -10.53
C ASP A 223 -10.57 -10.12 -9.51
N LEU A 224 -10.77 -9.79 -8.24
CA LEU A 224 -9.87 -10.18 -7.16
C LEU A 224 -10.61 -10.99 -6.10
N PRO A 225 -10.01 -12.11 -5.63
CA PRO A 225 -10.59 -12.92 -4.58
C PRO A 225 -10.77 -12.07 -3.33
N ALA A 226 -12.00 -11.99 -2.85
CA ALA A 226 -12.37 -11.31 -1.63
C ALA A 226 -12.76 -12.35 -0.58
N GLU A 227 -12.22 -12.27 0.64
CA GLU A 227 -12.93 -12.91 1.75
C GLU A 227 -14.28 -12.21 1.92
N PRO A 228 -15.38 -12.97 2.09
CA PRO A 228 -16.64 -12.36 2.45
C PRO A 228 -16.46 -11.63 3.78
N LEU A 229 -16.75 -10.33 3.81
CA LEU A 229 -16.95 -9.60 5.06
C LEU A 229 -18.05 -10.33 5.83
N SER A 230 -17.66 -11.04 6.88
CA SER A 230 -18.66 -11.55 7.83
C SER A 230 -19.41 -10.32 8.37
N PRO A 231 -20.75 -10.33 8.41
CA PRO A 231 -21.47 -9.26 9.08
C PRO A 231 -20.95 -9.15 10.52
N PRO A 232 -20.90 -7.94 11.12
CA PRO A 232 -20.56 -7.81 12.53
C PRO A 232 -21.52 -8.70 13.30
N THR A 233 -21.02 -9.82 13.81
CA THR A 233 -21.74 -10.60 14.81
C THR A 233 -21.82 -9.68 16.01
N ASP A 234 -23.04 -9.28 16.37
CA ASP A 234 -23.30 -8.62 17.64
C ASP A 234 -22.55 -9.39 18.74
N PRO A 235 -21.85 -8.70 19.65
CA PRO A 235 -21.26 -9.39 20.79
C PRO A 235 -22.41 -10.12 21.49
N PRO A 236 -22.26 -11.42 21.82
CA PRO A 236 -23.27 -12.11 22.59
C PRO A 236 -23.44 -11.32 23.90
N VAL A 237 -24.65 -10.82 24.12
CA VAL A 237 -25.04 -10.21 25.37
C VAL A 237 -25.10 -11.34 26.38
N ASP A 238 -23.97 -11.61 27.04
CA ASP A 238 -23.91 -12.58 28.11
C ASP A 238 -24.39 -11.92 29.40
N ALA A 239 -25.71 -11.97 29.61
CA ALA A 239 -26.27 -11.83 30.94
C ALA A 239 -25.97 -13.13 31.70
N SER A 240 -25.07 -13.03 32.67
CA SER A 240 -24.72 -13.99 33.74
C SER A 240 -23.64 -15.04 33.45
N SER A 241 -22.42 -14.73 33.89
CA SER A 241 -21.48 -15.75 34.39
C SER A 241 -22.03 -16.35 35.70
N PRO A 242 -21.88 -17.67 35.96
CA PRO A 242 -20.61 -18.19 36.49
C PRO A 242 -20.16 -19.56 35.93
N LEU A 243 -18.83 -19.75 35.92
CA LEU A 243 -18.09 -21.02 35.81
C LEU A 243 -18.83 -22.27 36.34
N VAL A 244 -18.95 -23.36 35.54
CA VAL A 244 -18.47 -24.74 35.85
C VAL A 244 -18.42 -25.62 34.57
N ASP A 245 -17.31 -26.34 34.43
CA ASP A 245 -17.00 -27.59 33.71
C ASP A 245 -17.97 -28.30 32.74
N ALA A 246 -17.30 -28.89 31.74
CA ALA A 246 -17.63 -30.10 30.97
C ALA A 246 -18.66 -29.98 29.84
N LEU A 247 -18.17 -30.05 28.59
CA LEU A 247 -18.53 -31.05 27.58
C LEU A 247 -17.99 -30.62 26.19
N LEU A 248 -16.76 -31.00 25.89
CA LEU A 248 -16.25 -31.03 24.51
C LEU A 248 -16.91 -32.20 23.76
N PRO A 249 -17.47 -32.02 22.54
CA PRO A 249 -17.70 -33.12 21.63
C PRO A 249 -16.40 -33.45 20.85
N PRO A 250 -16.24 -34.67 20.33
CA PRO A 250 -14.98 -35.17 19.80
C PRO A 250 -14.62 -34.51 18.47
N VAL A 251 -13.34 -34.15 18.34
CA VAL A 251 -12.71 -33.66 17.11
C VAL A 251 -12.71 -34.77 16.06
N ALA A 252 -13.33 -34.53 14.91
CA ALA A 252 -13.22 -35.38 13.74
C ALA A 252 -11.80 -35.33 13.16
N ALA A 253 -11.30 -36.47 12.70
CA ALA A 253 -9.98 -36.65 12.12
C ALA A 253 -9.71 -35.70 10.94
N PRO A 254 -8.47 -35.24 10.74
CA PRO A 254 -8.13 -34.36 9.63
C PRO A 254 -8.26 -35.10 8.28
N SER A 255 -8.99 -34.49 7.35
CA SER A 255 -8.95 -34.84 5.93
C SER A 255 -7.54 -34.62 5.37
N PRO A 256 -7.11 -35.40 4.36
CA PRO A 256 -5.79 -35.26 3.76
C PRO A 256 -5.59 -33.85 3.17
N PRO A 257 -4.35 -33.34 3.13
CA PRO A 257 -4.07 -32.03 2.58
C PRO A 257 -4.45 -32.01 1.10
N VAL A 258 -5.28 -31.04 0.74
CA VAL A 258 -5.47 -30.64 -0.66
C VAL A 258 -4.18 -29.93 -1.05
N GLU A 259 -3.45 -30.48 -2.02
CA GLU A 259 -2.32 -29.81 -2.65
C GLU A 259 -2.80 -28.48 -3.25
N VAL A 260 -2.31 -27.39 -2.69
CA VAL A 260 -2.45 -26.05 -3.27
C VAL A 260 -1.29 -25.91 -4.25
N PRO A 261 -1.52 -25.72 -5.57
CA PRO A 261 -0.45 -25.44 -6.50
C PRO A 261 0.18 -24.09 -6.14
N SER A 262 1.50 -24.06 -5.93
CA SER A 262 2.27 -22.83 -5.79
C SER A 262 2.28 -22.07 -7.12
N PRO A 263 1.75 -20.84 -7.23
CA PRO A 263 1.95 -20.01 -8.40
C PRO A 263 3.11 -19.06 -8.10
N LEU A 264 4.35 -19.55 -8.22
CA LEU A 264 5.50 -18.68 -8.47
C LEU A 264 5.54 -18.46 -9.99
N VAL A 265 5.08 -17.29 -10.44
CA VAL A 265 5.25 -16.84 -11.82
C VAL A 265 6.36 -15.79 -11.81
N ASP A 266 7.52 -16.17 -12.33
CA ASP A 266 8.74 -15.38 -12.43
C ASP A 266 8.66 -14.25 -13.46
N VAL A 267 9.34 -13.14 -13.15
CA VAL A 267 9.77 -12.11 -14.12
C VAL A 267 11.23 -11.78 -13.79
N PRO A 268 12.08 -11.51 -14.79
CA PRO A 268 13.53 -11.45 -14.61
C PRO A 268 13.92 -10.21 -13.80
N SER A 269 14.70 -10.40 -12.73
CA SER A 269 15.42 -9.31 -12.06
C SER A 269 16.77 -9.12 -12.76
N PRO A 270 17.09 -7.92 -13.29
CA PRO A 270 18.45 -7.65 -13.73
C PRO A 270 19.36 -7.56 -12.50
N LEU A 271 20.54 -8.21 -12.59
CA LEU A 271 21.66 -8.17 -11.64
C LEU A 271 21.70 -6.84 -10.86
N VAL A 272 21.22 -6.89 -9.62
CA VAL A 272 21.38 -5.78 -8.67
C VAL A 272 22.75 -6.01 -8.02
N GLU A 273 23.75 -5.24 -8.43
CA GLU A 273 25.05 -5.18 -7.73
C GLU A 273 24.78 -5.02 -6.22
N LEU A 274 25.49 -5.78 -5.39
CA LEU A 274 25.41 -5.68 -3.92
C LEU A 274 25.73 -4.24 -3.50
N VAL A 275 24.69 -3.44 -3.24
CA VAL A 275 24.87 -2.06 -2.78
C VAL A 275 25.17 -2.07 -1.30
N GLU A 276 26.31 -1.52 -0.90
CA GLU A 276 26.63 -1.31 0.52
C GLU A 276 25.54 -0.46 1.21
N THR A 277 25.24 -0.78 2.47
CA THR A 277 24.12 -0.18 3.22
C THR A 277 24.17 1.35 3.29
N TRP A 278 25.35 1.94 3.54
CA TRP A 278 25.47 3.38 3.71
C TRP A 278 25.33 4.17 2.39
N PRO A 279 25.95 3.77 1.27
CA PRO A 279 25.63 4.32 -0.03
C PRO A 279 24.13 4.33 -0.37
N SER A 280 23.38 3.28 -0.03
CA SER A 280 21.91 3.26 -0.17
C SER A 280 21.23 4.36 0.65
N VAL A 281 21.62 4.53 1.92
CA VAL A 281 21.12 5.62 2.77
C VAL A 281 21.41 6.98 2.13
N LEU A 282 22.61 7.22 1.61
CA LEU A 282 22.97 8.47 0.95
C LEU A 282 22.21 8.68 -0.38
N ALA A 283 22.03 7.63 -1.18
CA ALA A 283 21.30 7.67 -2.45
C ALA A 283 19.85 8.09 -2.24
N THR A 284 19.19 7.54 -1.21
CA THR A 284 17.80 7.90 -0.88
C THR A 284 17.64 9.36 -0.45
N ARG A 285 18.71 10.06 -0.05
CA ARG A 285 18.71 11.47 0.36
C ARG A 285 18.95 12.44 -0.79
N ALA A 286 19.26 11.97 -1.99
CA ALA A 286 19.50 12.84 -3.14
C ALA A 286 18.28 13.73 -3.44
N ALA A 287 18.50 15.05 -3.54
CA ALA A 287 17.42 16.04 -3.73
C ALA A 287 16.59 15.80 -5.00
N GLY A 288 17.22 15.29 -6.07
CA GLY A 288 16.56 14.98 -7.34
C GLY A 288 15.94 13.58 -7.43
N ARG A 289 16.00 12.77 -6.35
CA ARG A 289 15.45 11.41 -6.37
C ARG A 289 13.95 11.48 -6.55
N ARG A 290 13.45 10.71 -7.53
CA ARG A 290 12.02 10.59 -7.78
C ARG A 290 11.37 9.78 -6.65
N GLY A 291 10.27 10.28 -6.12
CA GLY A 291 9.46 9.57 -5.13
C GLY A 291 8.11 9.14 -5.70
N LEU A 292 7.13 8.96 -4.81
CA LEU A 292 5.77 8.55 -5.12
C LEU A 292 5.13 9.30 -6.30
N ARG A 293 5.32 10.62 -6.40
CA ARG A 293 4.68 11.40 -7.49
C ARG A 293 5.03 10.88 -8.88
N ALA A 294 6.24 10.37 -9.09
CA ALA A 294 6.62 9.77 -10.38
C ALA A 294 5.83 8.49 -10.70
N LEU A 295 5.45 7.71 -9.68
CA LEU A 295 4.60 6.52 -9.81
C LEU A 295 3.15 6.89 -10.18
N LEU A 296 2.72 8.10 -9.81
CA LEU A 296 1.34 8.61 -9.98
C LEU A 296 1.12 9.46 -11.23
N LEU A 297 2.17 9.75 -12.04
CA LEU A 297 2.05 10.53 -13.30
C LEU A 297 1.28 9.80 -14.43
N ASP A 298 0.79 8.60 -14.18
CA ASP A 298 0.06 7.79 -15.14
C ASP A 298 -1.40 8.25 -15.34
N SER A 299 -1.87 8.16 -16.59
CA SER A 299 -3.25 8.52 -16.97
C SER A 299 -4.34 7.73 -16.23
N GLY A 300 -4.01 6.52 -15.75
CA GLY A 300 -4.87 5.69 -14.91
C GLY A 300 -4.83 6.04 -13.42
N THR A 301 -4.48 7.28 -13.04
CA THR A 301 -4.39 7.71 -11.63
C THR A 301 -5.26 8.92 -11.32
N ALA A 302 -6.21 8.75 -10.40
CA ALA A 302 -6.97 9.84 -9.79
C ALA A 302 -6.40 10.18 -8.42
N VAL A 303 -5.70 11.31 -8.30
CA VAL A 303 -5.23 11.83 -7.01
C VAL A 303 -6.43 12.40 -6.23
N ILE A 304 -6.61 11.89 -5.01
CA ILE A 304 -7.69 12.27 -4.09
C ILE A 304 -7.22 13.38 -3.16
N HIS A 305 -6.06 13.19 -2.52
CA HIS A 305 -5.46 14.12 -1.56
C HIS A 305 -3.94 14.18 -1.77
N ASP A 306 -3.37 15.39 -1.85
CA ASP A 306 -1.93 15.60 -2.06
C ASP A 306 -1.37 16.89 -1.44
N THR A 307 -2.08 17.48 -0.46
CA THR A 307 -1.66 18.74 0.19
C THR A 307 -0.65 18.50 1.32
N GLY A 308 -0.53 17.26 1.80
CA GLY A 308 0.35 16.86 2.90
C GLY A 308 1.45 15.86 2.52
N PRO A 309 2.19 15.36 3.52
CA PRO A 309 3.27 14.39 3.33
C PRO A 309 2.74 12.97 3.10
N ILE A 310 1.42 12.76 3.18
CA ILE A 310 0.73 11.55 2.75
C ILE A 310 -0.15 11.91 1.55
N VAL A 311 -0.02 11.15 0.48
CA VAL A 311 -0.86 11.23 -0.72
C VAL A 311 -1.82 10.05 -0.72
N LEU A 312 -3.09 10.33 -1.05
CA LEU A 312 -4.13 9.33 -1.27
C LEU A 312 -4.57 9.40 -2.74
N ALA A 313 -4.61 8.26 -3.43
CA ALA A 313 -5.04 8.19 -4.82
C ALA A 313 -5.75 6.86 -5.14
N LEU A 314 -6.48 6.84 -6.25
CA LEU A 314 -6.83 5.61 -6.97
C LEU A 314 -5.89 5.47 -8.14
N SER A 315 -5.28 4.31 -8.33
CA SER A 315 -4.40 4.08 -9.47
C SER A 315 -4.58 2.68 -10.03
N ARG A 316 -4.49 2.57 -11.36
CA ARG A 316 -4.57 1.30 -12.07
C ARG A 316 -3.20 0.68 -12.28
N PHE A 317 -3.02 -0.54 -11.79
CA PHE A 317 -1.84 -1.37 -11.96
C PHE A 317 -2.21 -2.60 -12.79
N GLY A 318 -1.91 -2.57 -14.09
CA GLY A 318 -2.40 -3.58 -15.03
C GLY A 318 -3.92 -3.60 -15.07
N ARG A 319 -4.53 -4.72 -14.65
CA ARG A 319 -6.00 -4.89 -14.60
C ARG A 319 -6.62 -4.53 -13.25
N ALA A 320 -5.82 -4.27 -12.23
CA ALA A 320 -6.32 -3.96 -10.89
C ALA A 320 -6.34 -2.46 -10.65
N THR A 321 -7.47 -1.91 -10.21
CA THR A 321 -7.52 -0.58 -9.58
C THR A 321 -7.24 -0.75 -8.09
N ALA A 322 -6.28 -0.02 -7.54
CA ALA A 322 -5.94 -0.04 -6.13
C ALA A 322 -6.04 1.35 -5.51
N VAL A 323 -6.32 1.40 -4.21
CA VAL A 323 -6.10 2.59 -3.38
C VAL A 323 -4.61 2.69 -3.10
N VAL A 324 -4.01 3.84 -3.42
CA VAL A 324 -2.61 4.14 -3.12
C VAL A 324 -2.54 5.06 -1.92
N VAL A 325 -1.80 4.65 -0.89
CA VAL A 325 -1.47 5.47 0.28
C VAL A 325 0.05 5.59 0.35
N GLY A 326 0.59 6.76 0.05
CA GLY A 326 2.04 6.90 -0.07
C GLY A 326 2.61 8.15 0.58
N GLN A 327 3.87 8.05 0.98
CA GLN A 327 4.61 9.15 1.58
C GLN A 327 5.23 10.03 0.48
N ASP A 328 5.00 11.34 0.57
CA ASP A 328 5.55 12.32 -0.37
C ASP A 328 6.86 12.87 0.17
N ARG A 329 7.97 12.39 -0.37
CA ARG A 329 9.31 12.87 -0.02
C ARG A 329 9.51 14.36 -0.29
N ALA A 330 8.85 14.94 -1.30
CA ALA A 330 9.07 16.34 -1.67
C ALA A 330 8.52 17.28 -0.60
N VAL A 331 7.31 16.99 -0.11
CA VAL A 331 6.69 17.74 0.99
C VAL A 331 7.49 17.59 2.29
N GLN A 332 8.02 16.39 2.57
CA GLN A 332 8.85 16.15 3.74
C GLN A 332 10.22 16.85 3.63
N ALA A 333 10.81 16.93 2.44
CA ALA A 333 12.05 17.68 2.18
C ALA A 333 11.88 19.19 2.38
N ASP A 334 10.67 19.72 2.15
CA ASP A 334 10.31 21.11 2.45
C ASP A 334 10.02 21.34 3.95
N GLY A 335 10.22 20.33 4.80
CA GLY A 335 10.18 20.43 6.25
C GLY A 335 8.85 20.01 6.89
N ARG A 336 7.83 19.63 6.11
CA ARG A 336 6.54 19.16 6.66
C ARG A 336 6.55 17.63 6.81
N LEU A 337 6.98 17.16 7.98
CA LEU A 337 7.03 15.74 8.32
C LEU A 337 5.65 15.15 8.63
N ILE A 338 5.57 13.82 8.69
CA ILE A 338 4.32 13.08 8.91
C ILE A 338 3.84 13.27 10.35
N GLY A 339 2.69 13.91 10.52
CA GLY A 339 2.04 14.10 11.82
C GLY A 339 0.80 13.22 12.03
N PRO A 340 0.10 13.38 13.17
CA PRO A 340 -1.10 12.62 13.49
C PRO A 340 -2.24 12.81 12.47
N ALA A 341 -2.41 14.03 11.93
CA ALA A 341 -3.46 14.32 10.94
C ALA A 341 -3.21 13.58 9.62
N ASP A 342 -1.95 13.47 9.18
CA ASP A 342 -1.58 12.81 7.93
C ASP A 342 -1.78 11.28 8.04
N LEU A 343 -1.53 10.70 9.22
CA LEU A 343 -1.86 9.29 9.49
C LEU A 343 -3.38 9.03 9.48
N ARG A 344 -4.22 10.00 9.85
CA ARG A 344 -5.68 9.86 9.67
C ARG A 344 -6.07 9.85 8.20
N VAL A 345 -5.35 10.59 7.33
CA VAL A 345 -5.53 10.50 5.88
C VAL A 345 -5.16 9.10 5.37
N ALA A 346 -4.03 8.56 5.82
CA ALA A 346 -3.62 7.19 5.48
C ALA A 346 -4.70 6.16 5.88
N ARG A 347 -5.20 6.24 7.11
CA ARG A 347 -6.28 5.39 7.63
C ARG A 347 -7.58 5.52 6.84
N ARG A 348 -7.93 6.75 6.44
CA ARG A 348 -9.09 6.98 5.55
C ARG A 348 -8.92 6.25 4.22
N GLY A 349 -7.72 6.20 3.66
CA GLY A 349 -7.42 5.39 2.48
C GLY A 349 -7.67 3.88 2.68
N LEU A 350 -7.32 3.34 3.85
CA LEU A 350 -7.56 1.92 4.17
C LEU A 350 -9.05 1.59 4.32
N VAL A 351 -9.81 2.50 4.94
CA VAL A 351 -11.28 2.42 5.01
C VAL A 351 -11.89 2.50 3.61
N LEU A 352 -11.43 3.44 2.79
CA LEU A 352 -11.87 3.60 1.40
C LEU A 352 -11.66 2.31 0.60
N ALA A 353 -10.49 1.69 0.72
CA ALA A 353 -10.17 0.43 0.04
C ALA A 353 -11.10 -0.71 0.49
N THR A 354 -11.40 -0.78 1.78
CA THR A 354 -12.30 -1.79 2.35
C THR A 354 -13.74 -1.63 1.83
N GLU A 355 -14.27 -0.41 1.86
CA GLU A 355 -15.65 -0.13 1.45
C GLU A 355 -15.84 -0.25 -0.07
N LEU A 356 -14.91 0.27 -0.86
CA LEU A 356 -14.92 0.16 -2.32
C LEU A 356 -14.39 -1.19 -2.84
N ARG A 357 -13.96 -2.07 -1.93
CA ARG A 357 -13.53 -3.44 -2.23
C ARG A 357 -12.29 -3.53 -3.12
N LEU A 358 -11.38 -2.56 -2.97
CA LEU A 358 -10.16 -2.42 -3.76
C LEU A 358 -8.94 -2.93 -2.97
N PRO A 359 -7.89 -3.41 -3.65
CA PRO A 359 -6.57 -3.58 -3.06
C PRO A 359 -5.99 -2.29 -2.53
N VAL A 360 -4.97 -2.44 -1.68
CA VAL A 360 -4.15 -1.33 -1.17
C VAL A 360 -2.73 -1.47 -1.68
N VAL A 361 -2.18 -0.36 -2.18
CA VAL A 361 -0.75 -0.21 -2.45
C VAL A 361 -0.23 0.88 -1.53
N THR A 362 0.67 0.54 -0.62
CA THR A 362 1.36 1.53 0.19
C THR A 362 2.73 1.86 -0.39
N VAL A 363 3.16 3.12 -0.27
CA VAL A 363 4.48 3.56 -0.74
C VAL A 363 5.22 4.28 0.38
N ILE A 364 6.42 3.78 0.71
CA ILE A 364 7.22 4.23 1.85
C ILE A 364 8.46 4.96 1.34
N ASP A 365 8.58 6.23 1.73
CA ASP A 365 9.73 7.09 1.48
C ASP A 365 9.67 8.26 2.48
N THR A 366 10.11 8.01 3.71
CA THR A 366 10.07 8.94 4.84
C THR A 366 11.37 8.95 5.65
N PRO A 367 11.87 10.14 6.02
CA PRO A 367 12.95 10.27 7.02
C PRO A 367 12.44 10.08 8.46
N GLY A 368 11.13 9.92 8.68
CA GLY A 368 10.53 9.74 9.99
C GLY A 368 9.30 10.63 10.22
N ALA A 369 8.67 10.43 11.37
CA ALA A 369 7.52 11.23 11.81
C ALA A 369 7.95 12.61 12.35
N ASP A 370 7.00 13.55 12.43
CA ASP A 370 7.18 14.80 13.16
C ASP A 370 7.35 14.53 14.66
N LEU A 371 8.39 15.09 15.28
CA LEU A 371 8.71 14.92 16.71
C LEU A 371 8.43 16.20 17.51
N SER A 372 7.60 17.09 16.97
CA SER A 372 7.16 18.33 17.62
C SER A 372 6.23 18.08 18.83
N VAL A 373 6.08 19.10 19.69
CA VAL A 373 5.12 19.08 20.81
C VAL A 373 3.70 18.88 20.28
N ASP A 374 3.35 19.55 19.18
CA ASP A 374 2.02 19.45 18.57
C ASP A 374 1.74 18.02 18.06
N ALA A 375 2.75 17.32 17.53
CA ALA A 375 2.61 15.94 17.10
C ALA A 375 2.38 14.99 18.29
N GLU A 376 3.11 15.21 19.40
CA GLU A 376 2.95 14.42 20.63
C GLU A 376 1.55 14.63 21.25
N GLU A 377 1.15 15.88 21.46
CA GLU A 377 -0.17 16.24 22.01
C GLU A 377 -1.32 15.83 21.07
N GLY A 378 -1.07 15.83 19.76
CA GLY A 378 -1.98 15.33 18.73
C GLY A 378 -2.12 13.80 18.69
N GLY A 379 -1.33 13.08 19.48
CA GLY A 379 -1.41 11.63 19.65
C GLY A 379 -0.72 10.83 18.56
N LEU A 380 0.46 11.26 18.09
CA LEU A 380 1.20 10.60 17.00
C LEU A 380 1.38 9.09 17.21
N ALA A 381 1.88 8.68 18.38
CA ALA A 381 2.09 7.26 18.68
C ALA A 381 0.79 6.44 18.58
N ARG A 382 -0.35 7.03 18.99
CA ARG A 382 -1.66 6.40 18.87
C ARG A 382 -2.08 6.27 17.40
N GLU A 383 -1.89 7.29 16.58
CA GLU A 383 -2.26 7.21 15.16
C GLU A 383 -1.35 6.25 14.38
N ILE A 384 -0.07 6.10 14.75
CA ILE A 384 0.82 5.06 14.20
C ILE A 384 0.26 3.68 14.51
N ALA A 385 -0.07 3.42 15.79
CA ALA A 385 -0.61 2.13 16.22
C ALA A 385 -1.95 1.79 15.53
N LEU A 386 -2.83 2.78 15.38
CA LEU A 386 -4.11 2.60 14.70
C LEU A 386 -3.94 2.39 13.19
N CYS A 387 -3.04 3.12 12.54
CA CYS A 387 -2.78 2.95 11.11
C CYS A 387 -2.20 1.56 10.80
N LEU A 388 -1.26 1.11 11.63
CA LEU A 388 -0.71 -0.24 11.55
C LEU A 388 -1.79 -1.32 11.71
N ALA A 389 -2.63 -1.20 12.74
CA ALA A 389 -3.71 -2.14 13.00
C ALA A 389 -4.75 -2.15 11.87
N ASP A 390 -5.12 -0.97 11.35
CA ASP A 390 -6.07 -0.84 10.25
C ASP A 390 -5.50 -1.49 8.96
N LEU A 391 -4.21 -1.31 8.67
CA LEU A 391 -3.56 -1.92 7.48
C LEU A 391 -3.56 -3.44 7.57
N ILE A 392 -3.17 -3.98 8.72
CA ILE A 392 -3.16 -5.43 8.97
C ILE A 392 -4.58 -6.01 8.82
N ALA A 393 -5.62 -5.27 9.22
CA ALA A 393 -7.01 -5.70 9.19
C ALA A 393 -7.69 -5.58 7.81
N VAL A 394 -7.05 -4.99 6.79
CA VAL A 394 -7.66 -4.80 5.46
C VAL A 394 -8.04 -6.15 4.83
N PRO A 395 -9.31 -6.45 4.51
CA PRO A 395 -9.74 -7.75 3.98
C PRO A 395 -9.47 -7.91 2.46
N ARG A 396 -8.55 -7.12 1.93
CA ARG A 396 -8.22 -6.99 0.51
C ARG A 396 -6.73 -7.20 0.29
N PRO A 397 -6.29 -7.55 -0.94
CA PRO A 397 -4.87 -7.69 -1.22
C PRO A 397 -4.13 -6.39 -0.91
N THR A 398 -3.00 -6.51 -0.24
CA THR A 398 -2.17 -5.39 0.17
C THR A 398 -0.75 -5.58 -0.33
N VAL A 399 -0.17 -4.53 -0.90
CA VAL A 399 1.22 -4.51 -1.36
C VAL A 399 1.90 -3.28 -0.78
N SER A 400 3.08 -3.43 -0.19
CA SER A 400 3.90 -2.29 0.20
C SER A 400 5.10 -2.16 -0.71
N VAL A 401 5.47 -0.91 -1.01
CA VAL A 401 6.65 -0.59 -1.81
C VAL A 401 7.55 0.32 -1.00
N LEU A 402 8.68 -0.20 -0.55
CA LEU A 402 9.75 0.57 0.08
C LEU A 402 10.57 1.25 -1.03
N LEU A 403 10.26 2.50 -1.34
CA LEU A 403 10.79 3.20 -2.51
C LEU A 403 12.09 3.98 -2.19
N GLY A 404 12.28 4.34 -0.93
CA GLY A 404 13.43 5.08 -0.46
C GLY A 404 13.73 4.81 1.01
N GLY A 405 13.90 5.87 1.79
CA GLY A 405 14.16 5.72 3.22
C GLY A 405 12.90 5.34 3.98
N GLY A 406 13.01 4.47 4.98
CA GLY A 406 11.91 4.10 5.85
C GLY A 406 12.33 4.17 7.31
N ALA A 407 12.14 5.31 7.97
CA ALA A 407 12.51 5.47 9.37
C ALA A 407 11.30 5.43 10.32
N GLY A 408 11.41 4.60 11.35
CA GLY A 408 10.56 4.57 12.53
C GLY A 408 9.10 4.22 12.27
N GLY A 409 8.24 4.62 13.21
CA GLY A 409 6.83 4.22 13.23
C GLY A 409 6.02 4.72 12.03
N ALA A 410 6.37 5.87 11.45
CA ALA A 410 5.70 6.37 10.24
C ALA A 410 5.93 5.47 9.02
N ALA A 411 7.14 4.93 8.85
CA ALA A 411 7.42 3.94 7.82
C ALA A 411 6.71 2.61 8.12
N LEU A 412 6.83 2.13 9.37
CA LEU A 412 6.24 0.87 9.79
C LEU A 412 4.70 0.84 9.65
N ALA A 413 4.03 1.98 9.87
CA ALA A 413 2.58 2.12 9.73
C ALA A 413 2.05 1.72 8.35
N LEU A 414 2.90 1.77 7.31
CA LEU A 414 2.56 1.47 5.93
C LEU A 414 3.25 0.20 5.39
N PHE A 415 4.02 -0.53 6.22
CA PHE A 415 4.87 -1.62 5.77
C PHE A 415 4.23 -3.02 5.75
N PRO A 416 3.50 -3.49 6.79
CA PRO A 416 3.07 -4.89 6.86
C PRO A 416 1.91 -5.18 5.92
N THR A 417 2.24 -5.77 4.78
CA THR A 417 1.30 -6.12 3.72
C THR A 417 1.52 -7.57 3.29
N ASP A 418 0.62 -8.08 2.44
CA ASP A 418 0.67 -9.46 1.95
C ASP A 418 1.94 -9.70 1.10
N ARG A 419 2.39 -8.67 0.37
CA ARG A 419 3.64 -8.67 -0.42
C ARG A 419 4.38 -7.35 -0.31
N ARG A 420 5.70 -7.41 -0.17
CA ARG A 420 6.56 -6.26 0.13
C ARG A 420 7.65 -6.15 -0.93
N LEU A 421 7.62 -5.08 -1.71
CA LEU A 421 8.62 -4.78 -2.73
C LEU A 421 9.56 -3.70 -2.18
N ALA A 422 10.82 -3.70 -2.60
CA ALA A 422 11.75 -2.63 -2.27
C ALA A 422 12.57 -2.19 -3.47
N ALA A 423 12.78 -0.89 -3.63
CA ALA A 423 13.82 -0.42 -4.52
C ALA A 423 15.19 -0.92 -4.03
N HIS A 424 16.07 -1.27 -4.96
CA HIS A 424 17.40 -1.83 -4.67
C HIS A 424 18.23 -1.03 -3.64
N ASP A 425 18.08 0.29 -3.62
CA ASP A 425 18.79 1.20 -2.72
C ASP A 425 17.91 1.70 -1.55
N ALA A 426 16.75 1.07 -1.33
CA ALA A 426 15.85 1.40 -0.24
C ALA A 426 16.32 0.77 1.08
N TRP A 427 15.81 1.29 2.20
CA TRP A 427 16.18 0.80 3.53
C TRP A 427 15.07 1.05 4.55
N LEU A 428 14.98 0.20 5.57
CA LEU A 428 14.01 0.30 6.66
C LEU A 428 14.72 0.18 8.01
N SER A 429 14.51 1.15 8.89
CA SER A 429 15.18 1.21 10.21
C SER A 429 14.25 1.74 11.31
N PRO A 430 14.41 1.33 12.59
CA PRO A 430 13.64 1.85 13.71
C PRO A 430 13.78 3.36 13.93
N LEU A 431 14.89 3.95 13.48
CA LEU A 431 15.19 5.38 13.57
C LEU A 431 16.00 5.79 12.34
N PRO A 432 16.11 7.10 12.05
CA PRO A 432 17.21 7.58 11.23
C PRO A 432 18.54 7.00 11.75
N PRO A 433 19.43 6.48 10.90
CA PRO A 433 20.68 5.85 11.35
C PRO A 433 21.50 6.70 12.32
N GLU A 434 21.52 8.02 12.14
CA GLU A 434 22.15 8.98 13.04
C GLU A 434 21.48 9.01 14.42
N GLY A 435 20.15 8.92 14.47
CA GLY A 435 19.41 8.82 15.72
C GLY A 435 19.72 7.53 16.48
N ALA A 436 19.86 6.42 15.75
CA ALA A 436 20.29 5.15 16.34
C ALA A 436 21.73 5.24 16.90
N SER A 437 22.64 5.89 16.16
CA SER A 437 24.01 6.15 16.61
C SER A 437 24.04 6.99 17.90
N VAL A 438 23.21 8.04 18.00
CA VAL A 438 23.15 8.88 19.20
C VAL A 438 22.71 8.08 20.44
N ILE A 439 21.80 7.13 20.28
CA ILE A 439 21.34 6.28 21.39
C ILE A 439 22.45 5.33 21.86
N VAL A 440 23.17 4.71 20.92
CA VAL A 440 24.14 3.64 21.24
C VAL A 440 25.53 4.20 21.56
N HIS A 441 26.02 5.12 20.72
CA HIS A 441 27.38 5.65 20.74
C HIS A 441 27.48 7.08 21.29
N ARG A 442 26.36 7.77 21.50
CA ARG A 442 26.29 9.19 21.94
C ARG A 442 26.88 10.18 20.94
N ASP A 443 26.99 9.79 19.67
CA ASP A 443 27.37 10.64 18.55
C ASP A 443 26.63 10.21 17.27
N THR A 444 26.87 10.90 16.16
CA THR A 444 26.27 10.56 14.85
C THR A 444 27.24 9.89 13.88
N GLU A 445 28.52 9.76 14.26
CA GLU A 445 29.60 9.33 13.35
C GLU A 445 29.56 7.83 13.10
N HIS A 446 29.02 7.05 14.03
CA HIS A 446 28.88 5.59 13.92
C HIS A 446 27.60 5.15 13.17
N ALA A 447 26.86 6.09 12.57
CA ALA A 447 25.65 5.78 11.79
C ALA A 447 25.88 4.78 10.63
N PRO A 448 26.96 4.86 9.83
CA PRO A 448 27.23 3.90 8.77
C PRO A 448 27.43 2.47 9.30
N GLU A 449 28.22 2.35 10.37
CA GLU A 449 28.57 1.08 11.01
C GLU A 449 27.32 0.43 11.61
N LEU A 450 26.51 1.22 12.31
CA LEU A 450 25.28 0.75 12.94
C LEU A 450 24.21 0.36 11.90
N ALA A 451 24.08 1.12 10.82
CA ALA A 451 23.17 0.80 9.72
C ALA A 451 23.52 -0.56 9.09
N ALA A 452 24.81 -0.80 8.80
CA ALA A 452 25.28 -2.09 8.27
C ALA A 452 25.07 -3.22 9.29
N ALA A 453 25.41 -3.01 10.56
CA ALA A 453 25.25 -4.01 11.61
C ALA A 453 23.79 -4.40 11.86
N GLN A 454 22.85 -3.48 11.65
CA GLN A 454 21.41 -3.72 11.80
C GLN A 454 20.78 -4.39 10.57
N GLY A 455 21.47 -4.46 9.43
CA GLY A 455 20.95 -5.05 8.20
C GLY A 455 19.72 -4.31 7.66
N ILE A 456 19.81 -2.98 7.54
CA ILE A 456 18.66 -2.15 7.17
C ILE A 456 18.42 -2.05 5.65
N ALA A 457 19.38 -2.49 4.82
CA ALA A 457 19.28 -2.35 3.36
C ALA A 457 18.23 -3.30 2.77
N ALA A 458 17.66 -2.94 1.63
CA ALA A 458 16.68 -3.79 0.92
C ALA A 458 17.18 -5.22 0.66
N THR A 459 18.48 -5.37 0.36
CA THR A 459 19.15 -6.68 0.19
C THR A 459 19.16 -7.49 1.47
N ASP A 460 19.60 -6.90 2.60
CA ASP A 460 19.58 -7.54 3.92
C ASP A 460 18.15 -7.94 4.33
N LEU A 461 17.19 -7.04 4.09
CA LEU A 461 15.77 -7.27 4.39
C LEU A 461 15.19 -8.40 3.53
N ALA A 462 15.59 -8.51 2.26
CA ALA A 462 15.20 -9.62 1.39
C ALA A 462 15.83 -10.94 1.85
N GLU A 463 17.12 -10.95 2.22
CA GLU A 463 17.78 -12.14 2.78
C GLU A 463 17.10 -12.62 4.08
N HIS A 464 16.55 -11.69 4.85
CA HIS A 464 15.76 -11.94 6.06
C HIS A 464 14.28 -12.27 5.77
N GLY A 465 13.83 -12.28 4.53
CA GLY A 465 12.44 -12.57 4.14
C GLY A 465 11.44 -11.48 4.51
N GLU A 466 11.92 -10.28 4.82
CA GLU A 466 11.10 -9.10 5.08
C GLU A 466 10.70 -8.37 3.80
N ILE A 467 11.46 -8.54 2.71
CA ILE A 467 11.13 -8.09 1.35
C ILE A 467 10.99 -9.31 0.43
N ASP A 468 9.96 -9.30 -0.40
CA ASP A 468 9.63 -10.36 -1.36
C ASP A 468 10.31 -10.19 -2.72
N GLU A 469 10.42 -8.95 -3.20
CA GLU A 469 10.95 -8.63 -4.52
C GLU A 469 11.74 -7.32 -4.45
N ILE A 470 12.97 -7.35 -4.96
CA ILE A 470 13.79 -6.15 -5.16
C ILE A 470 13.56 -5.65 -6.59
N VAL A 471 13.31 -4.35 -6.73
CA VAL A 471 13.08 -3.69 -8.01
C VAL A 471 14.13 -2.60 -8.26
N HIS A 472 14.46 -2.38 -9.53
CA HIS A 472 15.24 -1.22 -9.91
C HIS A 472 14.38 0.06 -9.83
N TRP A 473 14.93 1.15 -9.29
CA TRP A 473 14.25 2.44 -9.23
C TRP A 473 15.17 3.56 -9.68
N GLY A 474 14.82 4.18 -10.82
CA GLY A 474 15.61 5.21 -11.50
C GLY A 474 14.75 6.08 -12.41
N ALA A 475 15.39 6.86 -13.30
CA ALA A 475 14.71 7.89 -14.09
C ALA A 475 13.56 7.40 -14.98
N ASP A 476 13.53 6.12 -15.38
CA ASP A 476 12.48 5.56 -16.25
C ASP A 476 11.79 4.31 -15.66
N ALA A 477 12.02 4.01 -14.38
CA ALA A 477 11.57 2.77 -13.75
C ALA A 477 10.08 2.77 -13.31
N ALA A 478 9.37 3.89 -13.45
CA ALA A 478 7.98 4.00 -12.99
C ALA A 478 7.04 3.02 -13.71
N GLY A 479 7.23 2.82 -15.02
CA GLY A 479 6.46 1.84 -15.79
C GLY A 479 6.68 0.41 -15.30
N ASP A 480 7.94 0.03 -15.11
CA ASP A 480 8.34 -1.30 -14.66
C ASP A 480 7.82 -1.59 -13.24
N LEU A 481 7.95 -0.64 -12.32
CA LEU A 481 7.40 -0.78 -10.98
C LEU A 481 5.87 -0.93 -11.00
N ARG A 482 5.16 -0.14 -11.82
CA ARG A 482 3.70 -0.31 -11.99
C ARG A 482 3.34 -1.69 -12.53
N ALA A 483 4.14 -2.21 -13.46
CA ALA A 483 3.96 -3.55 -14.01
C ALA A 483 4.21 -4.64 -12.94
N SER A 484 5.26 -4.54 -12.14
CA SER A 484 5.51 -5.45 -11.00
C SER A 484 4.37 -5.43 -9.99
N ILE A 485 3.91 -4.25 -9.56
CA ILE A 485 2.76 -4.13 -8.65
C ILE A 485 1.51 -4.80 -9.26
N GLY A 486 1.24 -4.56 -10.55
CA GLY A 486 0.11 -5.16 -11.25
C GLY A 486 0.17 -6.69 -11.31
N ARG A 487 1.36 -7.25 -11.57
CA ARG A 487 1.58 -8.71 -11.56
C ARG A 487 1.37 -9.30 -10.18
N VAL A 488 1.92 -8.66 -9.14
CA VAL A 488 1.77 -9.09 -7.76
C VAL A 488 0.30 -9.08 -7.35
N LEU A 489 -0.44 -8.02 -7.66
CA LEU A 489 -1.86 -7.90 -7.32
C LEU A 489 -2.75 -8.94 -8.02
N ALA A 490 -2.44 -9.33 -9.26
CA ALA A 490 -3.31 -10.18 -10.08
C ALA A 490 -3.56 -11.59 -9.51
N GLY A 491 -2.64 -12.11 -8.68
CA GLY A 491 -2.74 -13.45 -8.09
C GLY A 491 -2.83 -13.46 -6.56
N LEU A 492 -2.90 -12.28 -5.93
CA LEU A 492 -2.73 -12.18 -4.48
C LEU A 492 -4.01 -12.49 -3.72
N ILE A 493 -3.93 -13.49 -2.84
CA ILE A 493 -4.98 -13.80 -1.86
C ILE A 493 -4.58 -13.10 -0.55
N PRO A 494 -5.49 -12.34 0.09
CA PRO A 494 -5.20 -11.73 1.39
C PRO A 494 -4.78 -12.78 2.43
N ASP A 495 -3.67 -12.57 3.14
CA ASP A 495 -3.19 -13.42 4.21
C ASP A 495 -2.72 -12.58 5.42
N HIS A 496 -3.61 -12.45 6.40
CA HIS A 496 -3.33 -11.73 7.64
C HIS A 496 -2.10 -12.26 8.39
N ARG A 497 -1.81 -13.57 8.29
CA ARG A 497 -0.64 -14.15 8.96
C ARG A 497 0.63 -13.71 8.29
N ARG A 498 0.63 -13.62 6.95
CA ARG A 498 1.79 -13.17 6.18
C ARG A 498 2.18 -11.72 6.52
N ARG A 499 1.20 -10.85 6.75
CA ARG A 499 1.42 -9.43 7.09
C ARG A 499 2.23 -9.25 8.37
N VAL A 500 2.04 -10.14 9.34
CA VAL A 500 2.71 -10.12 10.66
C VAL A 500 3.83 -11.15 10.79
N ARG A 501 4.01 -12.00 9.77
CA ARG A 501 5.11 -12.97 9.74
C ARG A 501 6.39 -12.19 9.44
N HIS A 502 7.14 -11.96 10.50
CA HIS A 502 8.55 -11.61 10.45
C HIS A 502 9.35 -12.90 10.57
N SER A 503 10.57 -12.93 10.03
CA SER A 503 11.44 -14.11 10.09
C SER A 503 11.80 -14.48 11.54
N ALA A 504 10.91 -15.19 12.22
CA ALA A 504 11.08 -15.72 13.57
C ALA A 504 11.33 -17.23 13.59
N ASP A 505 11.41 -17.90 12.43
CA ASP A 505 11.77 -19.31 12.36
C ASP A 505 12.89 -19.56 11.36
N ARG A 506 14.12 -19.27 11.78
CA ARG A 506 15.35 -19.65 11.07
C ARG A 506 15.68 -21.14 11.23
N ARG A 507 15.01 -21.88 12.12
CA ARG A 507 15.30 -23.31 12.30
C ARG A 507 14.80 -24.08 11.08
N GLY A 508 15.74 -24.68 10.34
CA GLY A 508 15.43 -25.58 9.23
C GLY A 508 15.38 -24.92 7.84
N ARG A 509 15.87 -23.67 7.67
CA ARG A 509 16.07 -23.08 6.34
C ARG A 509 17.13 -23.89 5.58
N ARG A 510 16.76 -24.46 4.42
CA ARG A 510 17.68 -25.13 3.48
C ARG A 510 18.05 -24.15 2.36
N ILE A 511 19.34 -23.93 2.14
CA ILE A 511 19.88 -23.07 1.08
C ILE A 511 20.49 -23.99 0.04
N LEU A 512 19.96 -23.98 -1.18
CA LEU A 512 20.47 -24.83 -2.25
C LEU A 512 21.78 -24.25 -2.81
N ALA A 513 22.78 -25.11 -2.97
CA ALA A 513 24.09 -24.76 -3.49
C ALA A 513 24.63 -25.91 -4.36
N VAL A 514 25.68 -25.62 -5.12
CA VAL A 514 26.32 -26.58 -6.02
C VAL A 514 27.84 -26.51 -5.88
N GLY A 515 28.51 -27.61 -6.23
CA GLY A 515 29.97 -27.64 -6.35
C GLY A 515 30.42 -28.53 -7.50
N ALA A 516 31.67 -28.36 -7.94
CA ALA A 516 32.22 -29.11 -9.06
C ALA A 516 33.57 -29.78 -8.73
N ILE A 517 33.59 -31.10 -8.87
CA ILE A 517 34.80 -31.92 -8.81
C ILE A 517 35.40 -31.95 -10.21
N ILE A 518 36.48 -31.19 -10.39
CA ILE A 518 37.13 -31.03 -11.69
C ILE A 518 38.55 -31.58 -11.60
N ARG A 519 38.94 -32.37 -12.61
CA ARG A 519 40.31 -32.84 -12.80
C ARG A 519 40.89 -32.44 -14.13
N ASP A 520 42.19 -32.21 -14.15
CA ASP A 520 42.94 -32.08 -15.40
C ASP A 520 43.43 -33.43 -15.92
N ASP A 521 44.09 -33.42 -17.08
CA ASP A 521 44.63 -34.61 -17.74
C ASP A 521 45.71 -35.32 -16.91
N ASP A 522 46.35 -34.61 -15.97
CA ASP A 522 47.36 -35.14 -15.05
C ASP A 522 46.72 -35.73 -13.77
N GLY A 523 45.40 -35.67 -13.63
CA GLY A 523 44.66 -36.17 -12.47
C GLY A 523 44.72 -35.25 -11.24
N ARG A 524 45.13 -33.99 -11.38
CA ARG A 524 45.10 -32.98 -10.33
C ARG A 524 43.70 -32.42 -10.17
N PHE A 525 43.32 -32.07 -8.95
CA PHE A 525 42.02 -31.47 -8.62
C PHE A 525 42.09 -29.95 -8.69
N LEU A 526 41.05 -29.34 -9.24
CA LEU A 526 40.83 -27.90 -9.12
C LEU A 526 40.28 -27.57 -7.74
N LEU A 527 40.94 -26.67 -7.03
CA LEU A 527 40.47 -26.14 -5.75
C LEU A 527 40.55 -24.62 -5.72
N VAL A 528 39.70 -24.03 -4.90
CA VAL A 528 39.59 -22.60 -4.62
C VAL A 528 39.72 -22.32 -3.14
N GLN A 529 40.32 -21.20 -2.79
CA GLN A 529 40.43 -20.74 -1.40
C GLN A 529 39.30 -19.78 -1.07
N ARG A 530 38.45 -20.14 -0.10
CA ARG A 530 37.26 -19.35 0.28
C ARG A 530 37.62 -17.99 0.85
N LEU A 531 37.02 -16.92 0.35
CA LEU A 531 37.15 -15.56 0.91
C LEU A 531 36.14 -15.27 2.03
N ARG A 532 34.99 -15.97 2.04
CA ARG A 532 33.84 -15.70 2.93
C ARG A 532 33.55 -16.86 3.89
N ASP A 533 32.96 -16.53 5.04
CA ASP A 533 32.46 -17.51 6.01
C ASP A 533 31.26 -18.31 5.47
N PRO A 534 31.06 -19.57 5.93
CA PRO A 534 31.88 -20.28 6.91
C PRO A 534 33.20 -20.79 6.31
N GLN A 535 34.23 -20.94 7.16
CA GLN A 535 35.53 -21.50 6.82
C GLN A 535 36.37 -20.66 5.83
N ALA A 536 36.32 -19.33 5.95
CA ALA A 536 37.20 -18.43 5.19
C ALA A 536 38.69 -18.82 5.35
N GLY A 537 39.46 -18.72 4.26
CA GLY A 537 40.87 -19.10 4.17
C GLY A 537 41.12 -20.59 3.93
N ARG A 538 40.08 -21.44 3.91
CA ARG A 538 40.19 -22.87 3.60
C ARG A 538 39.96 -23.18 2.12
N TRP A 539 40.54 -24.29 1.66
CA TRP A 539 40.45 -24.76 0.27
C TRP A 539 39.30 -25.74 0.08
N THR A 540 38.55 -25.61 -1.01
CA THR A 540 37.40 -26.44 -1.35
C THR A 540 37.28 -26.65 -2.85
N VAL A 541 36.40 -27.56 -3.28
CA VAL A 541 35.94 -27.59 -4.67
C VAL A 541 35.18 -26.30 -4.99
N PRO A 542 35.35 -25.75 -6.21
CA PRO A 542 34.65 -24.54 -6.62
C PRO A 542 33.14 -24.73 -6.73
N GLY A 543 32.39 -23.66 -6.47
CA GLY A 543 30.92 -23.67 -6.46
C GLY A 543 30.29 -22.64 -5.52
N GLY A 544 28.98 -22.45 -5.66
CA GLY A 544 28.25 -21.44 -4.91
C GLY A 544 26.76 -21.70 -4.81
N LYS A 545 26.00 -20.66 -4.48
CA LYS A 545 24.55 -20.78 -4.25
C LYS A 545 23.84 -20.88 -5.59
N VAL A 546 22.76 -21.65 -5.63
CA VAL A 546 21.85 -21.60 -6.78
C VAL A 546 21.15 -20.23 -6.76
N ASP A 547 21.31 -19.48 -7.85
CA ASP A 547 20.70 -18.17 -8.04
C ASP A 547 19.44 -18.31 -8.90
N PRO A 548 18.40 -17.48 -8.69
CA PRO A 548 17.23 -17.46 -9.57
C PRO A 548 17.55 -17.38 -11.08
N VAL A 549 18.69 -16.80 -11.50
CA VAL A 549 19.11 -16.79 -12.91
C VAL A 549 19.35 -18.20 -13.48
N ASP A 550 19.69 -19.16 -12.63
CA ASP A 550 19.90 -20.55 -13.01
C ASP A 550 18.58 -21.26 -13.36
N ALA A 551 17.44 -20.72 -12.91
CA ALA A 551 16.10 -21.24 -13.19
C ALA A 551 15.62 -21.04 -14.64
N VAL A 552 16.26 -20.13 -15.39
CA VAL A 552 15.76 -19.71 -16.72
C VAL A 552 16.85 -19.83 -17.78
N GLY A 553 16.57 -20.64 -18.79
CA GLY A 553 17.43 -20.82 -19.96
C GLY A 553 16.92 -20.10 -21.21
N PRO A 554 17.68 -20.13 -22.32
CA PRO A 554 17.32 -19.51 -23.59
C PRO A 554 16.03 -20.07 -24.23
N HIS A 555 15.48 -21.16 -23.69
CA HIS A 555 14.25 -21.80 -24.15
C HIS A 555 13.10 -21.77 -23.13
N GLY A 556 13.24 -20.99 -22.05
CA GLY A 556 12.26 -20.88 -20.98
C GLY A 556 12.76 -21.46 -19.65
N PRO A 557 11.85 -21.74 -18.69
CA PRO A 557 12.20 -22.32 -17.40
C PRO A 557 12.91 -23.67 -17.55
N ARG A 558 13.94 -23.90 -16.73
CA ARG A 558 14.67 -25.16 -16.61
C ARG A 558 13.97 -26.08 -15.60
N ASP A 559 14.16 -27.39 -15.72
CA ASP A 559 13.78 -28.34 -14.67
C ASP A 559 14.83 -28.36 -13.54
N ASP A 560 14.48 -28.93 -12.38
CA ASP A 560 15.31 -28.87 -11.17
C ASP A 560 16.76 -29.35 -11.39
N GLU A 561 17.00 -30.33 -12.26
CA GLU A 561 18.35 -30.84 -12.55
C GLU A 561 19.11 -29.90 -13.50
N ASP A 562 18.44 -29.38 -14.52
CA ASP A 562 18.98 -28.37 -15.42
C ASP A 562 19.33 -27.05 -14.71
N ILE A 563 18.61 -26.71 -13.63
CA ILE A 563 18.93 -25.56 -12.75
C ILE A 563 20.27 -25.77 -12.05
N LEU A 564 20.45 -26.94 -11.43
CA LEU A 564 21.69 -27.26 -10.74
C LEU A 564 22.88 -27.29 -11.70
N VAL A 565 22.68 -27.85 -12.90
CA VAL A 565 23.71 -27.86 -13.94
C VAL A 565 24.05 -26.44 -14.40
N ALA A 566 23.05 -25.57 -14.59
CA ALA A 566 23.27 -24.18 -14.95
C ALA A 566 24.03 -23.42 -13.86
N ALA A 567 23.67 -23.63 -12.59
CA ALA A 567 24.36 -23.06 -11.44
C ALA A 567 25.84 -23.49 -11.40
N VAL A 568 26.13 -24.78 -11.63
CA VAL A 568 27.52 -25.27 -11.69
C VAL A 568 28.28 -24.54 -12.79
N ILE A 569 27.74 -24.43 -14.00
CA ILE A 569 28.43 -23.77 -15.12
C ILE A 569 28.73 -22.31 -14.78
N ARG A 570 27.76 -21.59 -14.21
CA ARG A 570 27.90 -20.18 -13.83
C ARG A 570 28.96 -19.99 -12.75
N GLU A 571 28.82 -20.70 -11.63
CA GLU A 571 29.71 -20.56 -10.47
C GLU A 571 31.16 -20.90 -10.84
N ILE A 572 31.39 -21.96 -11.63
CA ILE A 572 32.76 -22.31 -12.04
C ILE A 572 33.37 -21.26 -12.96
N ALA A 573 32.59 -20.70 -13.87
CA ALA A 573 33.06 -19.63 -14.75
C ALA A 573 33.37 -18.35 -13.95
N GLU A 574 32.54 -18.00 -12.97
CA GLU A 574 32.67 -16.81 -12.13
C GLU A 574 33.85 -16.92 -11.15
N GLU A 575 34.02 -18.06 -10.50
CA GLU A 575 35.00 -18.26 -9.43
C GLU A 575 36.40 -18.62 -9.96
N THR A 576 36.47 -19.32 -11.11
CA THR A 576 37.73 -19.88 -11.63
C THR A 576 38.10 -19.45 -13.04
N GLY A 577 37.18 -18.81 -13.78
CA GLY A 577 37.40 -18.46 -15.19
C GLY A 577 37.46 -19.65 -16.15
N LEU A 578 36.97 -20.82 -15.74
CA LEU A 578 36.89 -22.02 -16.59
C LEU A 578 35.49 -22.22 -17.15
N ASP A 579 35.44 -22.64 -18.42
CA ASP A 579 34.24 -23.22 -19.01
C ASP A 579 34.25 -24.72 -18.76
N VAL A 580 33.13 -25.28 -18.29
CA VAL A 580 33.03 -26.71 -17.95
C VAL A 580 31.86 -27.40 -18.63
N ALA A 581 32.05 -28.68 -18.95
CA ALA A 581 30.97 -29.60 -19.24
C ALA A 581 30.62 -30.39 -17.96
N VAL A 582 29.39 -30.21 -17.47
CA VAL A 582 28.90 -30.86 -16.24
C VAL A 582 28.46 -32.28 -16.55
N GLY A 583 28.98 -33.22 -15.78
CA GLY A 583 28.67 -34.65 -15.85
C GLY A 583 27.71 -35.07 -14.75
N ALA A 584 27.87 -36.30 -14.25
CA ALA A 584 26.97 -36.86 -13.24
C ALA A 584 27.11 -36.15 -11.88
N LYS A 585 25.99 -36.03 -11.16
CA LYS A 585 25.99 -35.65 -9.75
C LYS A 585 26.74 -36.69 -8.93
N ALA A 586 27.72 -36.25 -8.14
CA ALA A 586 28.54 -37.08 -7.28
C ALA A 586 27.86 -37.35 -5.94
N TRP A 587 27.48 -36.30 -5.20
CA TRP A 587 26.77 -36.43 -3.92
C TRP A 587 26.01 -35.15 -3.53
N VAL A 588 25.30 -35.22 -2.39
CA VAL A 588 24.65 -34.07 -1.74
C VAL A 588 25.13 -34.00 -0.30
N VAL A 589 25.58 -32.82 0.13
CA VAL A 589 26.07 -32.59 1.51
C VAL A 589 25.31 -31.44 2.17
N ASP A 590 24.90 -31.65 3.42
CA ASP A 590 24.22 -30.66 4.25
C ASP A 590 25.23 -29.99 5.20
N ILE A 591 25.57 -28.71 4.97
CA ILE A 591 26.53 -27.94 5.77
C ILE A 591 25.80 -26.85 6.58
N PRO A 592 25.93 -26.79 7.92
CA PRO A 592 25.33 -25.72 8.72
C PRO A 592 25.80 -24.32 8.27
N ASP A 593 24.87 -23.38 8.11
CA ASP A 593 25.17 -22.01 7.67
C ASP A 593 25.70 -21.09 8.79
N GLY A 594 25.86 -21.62 10.00
CA GLY A 594 26.26 -20.88 11.20
C GLY A 594 25.19 -19.95 11.78
N ARG A 595 24.00 -19.86 11.15
CA ARG A 595 22.88 -18.96 11.49
C ARG A 595 21.56 -19.70 11.78
N GLY A 596 21.60 -21.03 11.84
CA GLY A 596 20.46 -21.90 12.17
C GLY A 596 19.80 -22.61 10.98
N GLY A 597 20.31 -22.36 9.77
CA GLY A 597 19.98 -23.06 8.53
C GLY A 597 21.07 -24.05 8.08
N VAL A 598 20.88 -24.63 6.90
CA VAL A 598 21.75 -25.63 6.28
C VAL A 598 21.91 -25.32 4.80
N PHE A 599 23.14 -25.32 4.29
CA PHE A 599 23.44 -25.39 2.87
C PHE A 599 23.29 -26.84 2.40
N GLU A 600 22.40 -27.09 1.46
CA GLU A 600 22.28 -28.37 0.75
C GLU A 600 23.07 -28.25 -0.56
N ILE A 601 24.30 -28.76 -0.57
CA ILE A 601 25.24 -28.62 -1.68
C ILE A 601 25.18 -29.87 -2.55
N HIS A 602 24.83 -29.72 -3.83
CA HIS A 602 24.85 -30.78 -4.83
C HIS A 602 26.16 -30.72 -5.61
N ASP A 603 27.08 -31.64 -5.32
CA ASP A 603 28.39 -31.71 -5.98
C ASP A 603 28.32 -32.54 -7.26
N PHE A 604 28.84 -32.01 -8.37
CA PHE A 604 28.87 -32.65 -9.69
C PHE A 604 30.30 -32.94 -10.14
N VAL A 605 30.47 -34.00 -10.94
CA VAL A 605 31.72 -34.18 -11.70
C VAL A 605 31.67 -33.28 -12.92
N ALA A 606 32.71 -32.50 -13.18
CA ALA A 606 32.77 -31.65 -14.37
C ALA A 606 34.15 -31.73 -15.04
N VAL A 607 34.17 -31.49 -16.36
CA VAL A 607 35.38 -31.55 -17.18
C VAL A 607 35.63 -30.17 -17.78
N PRO A 608 36.87 -29.63 -17.72
CA PRO A 608 37.16 -28.34 -18.33
C PRO A 608 37.09 -28.46 -19.85
N VAL A 609 36.38 -27.54 -20.49
CA VAL A 609 36.24 -27.45 -21.96
C VAL A 609 36.81 -26.15 -22.54
N GLY A 610 37.15 -25.18 -21.69
CA GLY A 610 37.72 -23.89 -22.07
C GLY A 610 38.16 -23.07 -20.85
N GLY A 611 38.81 -21.94 -21.11
CA GLY A 611 39.24 -20.99 -20.07
C GLY A 611 40.65 -21.23 -19.51
N THR A 612 41.03 -20.43 -18.52
CA THR A 612 42.30 -20.53 -17.80
C THR A 612 42.07 -20.23 -16.34
N VAL A 613 42.52 -21.12 -15.45
CA VAL A 613 42.29 -20.98 -14.01
C VAL A 613 42.82 -19.65 -13.50
N ARG A 614 41.92 -18.88 -12.91
CA ARG A 614 42.20 -17.65 -12.20
C ARG A 614 41.14 -17.44 -11.14
N ALA A 615 41.56 -17.15 -9.91
CA ALA A 615 40.66 -16.78 -8.84
C ALA A 615 39.89 -15.49 -9.17
N ALA A 616 38.59 -15.51 -8.95
CA ALA A 616 37.69 -14.38 -9.09
C ALA A 616 36.50 -14.50 -8.10
N ASP A 617 35.65 -13.48 -8.08
CA ASP A 617 34.54 -13.31 -7.13
C ASP A 617 34.89 -13.55 -5.65
N ASP A 618 34.44 -14.67 -5.08
CA ASP A 618 34.65 -15.02 -3.67
C ASP A 618 35.74 -16.09 -3.45
N ALA A 619 36.54 -16.39 -4.48
CA ALA A 619 37.80 -17.11 -4.36
C ALA A 619 38.98 -16.15 -4.18
N ALA A 620 39.72 -16.32 -3.08
CA ALA A 620 40.96 -15.61 -2.81
C ALA A 620 42.13 -16.13 -3.66
N ASP A 621 42.11 -17.42 -3.99
CA ASP A 621 43.11 -18.11 -4.82
C ASP A 621 42.47 -19.34 -5.48
N ALA A 622 43.04 -19.82 -6.58
CA ALA A 622 42.54 -20.96 -7.36
C ALA A 622 43.71 -21.71 -8.03
N GLY A 623 43.72 -23.04 -7.96
CA GLY A 623 44.85 -23.81 -8.48
C GLY A 623 44.56 -25.30 -8.65
N TRP A 624 45.49 -25.97 -9.35
CA TRP A 624 45.49 -27.40 -9.57
C TRP A 624 46.40 -28.10 -8.57
N PHE A 625 45.89 -29.11 -7.88
CA PHE A 625 46.60 -29.81 -6.81
C PHE A 625 46.55 -31.33 -6.99
N THR A 626 47.70 -31.98 -6.86
CA THR A 626 47.75 -33.44 -6.66
C THR A 626 47.11 -33.82 -5.32
N VAL A 627 46.76 -35.09 -5.14
CA VAL A 627 46.22 -35.60 -3.86
C VAL A 627 47.15 -35.30 -2.69
N ASP A 628 48.47 -35.47 -2.87
CA ASP A 628 49.45 -35.24 -1.83
C ASP A 628 49.62 -33.75 -1.48
N GLU A 629 49.53 -32.86 -2.48
CA GLU A 629 49.50 -31.41 -2.25
C GLU A 629 48.21 -30.99 -1.55
N MET A 630 47.07 -31.52 -1.97
CA MET A 630 45.77 -31.27 -1.35
C MET A 630 45.76 -31.66 0.14
N ARG A 631 46.38 -32.79 0.51
CA ARG A 631 46.53 -33.22 1.92
C ARG A 631 47.37 -32.26 2.77
N ALA A 632 48.19 -31.40 2.16
CA ALA A 632 48.99 -30.39 2.85
C ALA A 632 48.27 -29.02 2.96
N LEU A 633 47.12 -28.84 2.29
CA LEU A 633 46.33 -27.62 2.35
C LEU A 633 45.34 -27.60 3.52
N PRO A 634 44.96 -26.41 4.03
CA PRO A 634 43.88 -26.29 4.99
C PRO A 634 42.52 -26.46 4.27
N LEU A 635 42.06 -27.71 4.11
CA LEU A 635 40.80 -28.03 3.42
C LEU A 635 39.57 -27.72 4.27
N THR A 636 38.43 -27.47 3.61
CA THR A 636 37.12 -27.44 4.27
C THR A 636 36.82 -28.77 4.96
N ASP A 637 36.13 -28.68 6.11
CA ASP A 637 35.80 -29.85 6.92
C ASP A 637 35.04 -30.90 6.10
N GLY A 638 35.55 -32.14 6.11
CA GLY A 638 34.95 -33.28 5.42
C GLY A 638 35.29 -33.44 3.94
N LEU A 639 35.93 -32.47 3.28
CA LEU A 639 36.18 -32.54 1.81
C LEU A 639 36.93 -33.82 1.39
N LEU A 640 38.03 -34.14 2.07
CA LEU A 640 38.83 -35.32 1.77
C LEU A 640 38.05 -36.62 2.00
N GLU A 641 37.20 -36.64 3.04
CA GLU A 641 36.35 -37.79 3.37
C GLU A 641 35.29 -38.03 2.27
N HIS A 642 34.66 -36.96 1.77
CA HIS A 642 33.71 -37.06 0.65
C HIS A 642 34.41 -37.51 -0.64
N LEU A 643 35.60 -36.99 -0.93
CA LEU A 643 36.39 -37.40 -2.10
C LEU A 643 36.82 -38.88 -2.01
N THR A 644 37.24 -39.36 -0.84
CA THR A 644 37.55 -40.79 -0.63
C THR A 644 36.30 -41.66 -0.75
N ALA A 645 35.18 -41.26 -0.12
CA ALA A 645 33.93 -41.99 -0.19
C ALA A 645 33.35 -42.07 -1.61
N GLY A 646 33.53 -41.01 -2.41
CA GLY A 646 33.15 -40.97 -3.82
C GLY A 646 34.10 -41.74 -4.75
N GLY A 647 35.17 -42.36 -4.22
CA GLY A 647 36.16 -43.11 -5.01
C GLY A 647 37.07 -42.21 -5.85
N PHE A 648 37.14 -40.92 -5.53
CA PHE A 648 38.02 -39.96 -6.20
C PHE A 648 39.45 -40.02 -5.62
N VAL A 649 39.61 -40.36 -4.35
CA VAL A 649 40.92 -40.43 -3.69
C VAL A 649 41.08 -41.77 -2.99
N GLU A 650 42.25 -42.41 -3.14
CA GLU A 650 42.63 -43.64 -2.43
C GLU A 650 43.04 -43.41 -0.97
#